data_AF-A0AB34GPS5-F1
#
_entry.id   AF-A0AB34GPS5-F1
#
_cell.length_a   1.000
_cell.length_b   1.000
_cell.length_c   1.000
_cell.angle_alpha   90.00
_cell.angle_beta   90.00
_cell.angle_gamma   90.00
#
_symmetry.space_group_name_H-M   'P 1'
#
loop_
_entity.id
_entity.type
_entity.pdbx_description
1 polymer ?
#
loop_
_entity_poly.entity_id
_entity_poly.type
_entity_poly.pdbx_seq_one_letter_code
_entity_poly.pdbx_strand_id
1 'polypeptide(L)'
;MDPWTTGVQVPATLESAARRAGADRWRGYVAPPLPCDWPALESRGLGLGRRAGEGFSPGRPRRAFADRRLSSVQPALPPPPPPTPPPPPPWPSEWQPAGGRGIFRGPTRRPESPQTSPRPGGRLSPASWRPEPRTPSQPRGLAFPRTQPLCPSRRRRRIRFQGRAGGEGTGVAAGSPGRWTARLWETGGLGRVVSSSARVQKRLRAVDPLLRACLVGPGEHEDPADIALIGLAVMGQNLILNMNDHGFVVCAFNRTVSKVDDFLANEAKGTKVVGAHSLEEMVSKLKKPRRIILLVKAGQAVDDFIKKLVPLLDTGDIIIDGGNSEYRDTTRRCRDLKAKGILFVGSGVSGGEDGARYGPSLMPGGNKEAWPHIKAIFQGIAAKVGTGEPCCDWVGDEGAGHFVKMVHNGIEYGDMQLICEAYHLMKDVLGMEHKEMAEAFEEWNKTELDSFLIEITASILRFQDTDDKHLLPKIRDSAGQKGTGKWTAISALEYGVPVTLIGEAVFARCLSSLKDERIQASQKLKGPQKVQFEGDKKSFLEDIRKALYASKIISYAQGFMLLRQAATEFGWTLNYGGIALMWRGGCIIRSVFLGKIKDAFDRNPGLQNLLLDDFFKSAVENCQDSWRRAVSTGVQTGIPMPCFTTALSFYDGYRHEMLPANLIQAQRDYFGAHTYELLAKPGQFIHTNWTGHGGSVSSSSYNA
;
A
#
# COMPACT_ATOMS: atom_id res chain seq x y z
N MET A 1 -14.18 10.72 70.20
CA MET A 1 -14.76 12.08 70.34
C MET A 1 -15.20 12.50 68.95
N ASP A 2 -16.50 12.62 68.77
CA ASP A 2 -17.16 13.34 67.66
C ASP A 2 -17.10 14.87 67.97
N PRO A 3 -17.66 15.86 67.22
CA PRO A 3 -18.91 15.74 66.42
C PRO A 3 -19.20 16.72 65.22
N TRP A 4 -20.41 16.58 64.65
CA TRP A 4 -21.29 17.57 63.95
C TRP A 4 -20.72 18.36 62.73
N THR A 5 -21.30 18.42 61.51
CA THR A 5 -22.37 17.71 60.73
C THR A 5 -22.24 18.14 59.23
N THR A 6 -23.01 17.82 58.18
CA THR A 6 -24.32 17.14 57.89
C THR A 6 -24.17 16.39 56.53
N GLY A 7 -25.14 15.80 55.79
CA GLY A 7 -26.62 15.81 55.75
C GLY A 7 -27.19 16.67 54.59
N VAL A 8 -28.27 16.34 53.86
CA VAL A 8 -29.25 15.22 53.93
C VAL A 8 -29.83 14.89 52.53
N GLN A 9 -29.72 13.62 52.07
CA GLN A 9 -30.68 12.77 51.27
C GLN A 9 -31.38 13.33 49.98
N VAL A 10 -32.00 12.61 49.01
CA VAL A 10 -32.30 11.20 48.54
C VAL A 10 -32.97 11.35 47.13
N PRO A 11 -33.26 10.32 46.26
CA PRO A 11 -33.23 8.85 46.40
C PRO A 11 -32.33 8.10 45.39
N ALA A 12 -32.22 6.78 45.57
CA ALA A 12 -31.63 5.85 44.61
C ALA A 12 -32.66 5.29 43.62
N THR A 13 -32.31 5.31 42.32
CA THR A 13 -32.80 4.36 41.28
C THR A 13 -31.67 4.12 40.26
N LEU A 14 -31.82 3.11 39.40
CA LEU A 14 -30.96 2.77 38.25
C LEU A 14 -29.57 2.11 38.50
N GLU A 15 -29.21 1.71 39.71
CA GLU A 15 -28.06 0.79 39.92
C GLU A 15 -28.40 -0.69 39.62
N SER A 16 -29.04 -0.94 38.47
CA SER A 16 -29.42 -2.28 38.02
C SER A 16 -29.43 -2.48 36.49
N ALA A 17 -29.19 -1.43 35.70
CA ALA A 17 -29.23 -1.49 34.23
C ALA A 17 -27.87 -1.75 33.55
N ALA A 18 -26.75 -1.38 34.19
CA ALA A 18 -25.42 -1.35 33.55
C ALA A 18 -24.58 -2.64 33.67
N ARG A 19 -25.12 -3.75 34.20
CA ARG A 19 -24.44 -5.05 34.30
C ARG A 19 -25.13 -6.21 33.55
N ARG A 20 -25.99 -5.90 32.57
CA ARG A 20 -26.65 -6.91 31.73
C ARG A 20 -26.64 -6.62 30.22
N ALA A 21 -25.69 -5.79 29.76
CA ALA A 21 -25.48 -5.44 28.35
C ALA A 21 -23.98 -5.46 27.98
N GLY A 22 -23.28 -6.54 28.30
CA GLY A 22 -21.82 -6.62 28.13
C GLY A 22 -21.19 -8.01 28.26
N ALA A 23 -21.95 -9.09 28.02
CA ALA A 23 -21.46 -10.47 28.22
C ALA A 23 -21.98 -11.51 27.21
N ASP A 24 -22.52 -11.09 26.05
CA ASP A 24 -23.04 -12.00 25.01
C ASP A 24 -22.70 -11.51 23.59
N ARG A 25 -21.44 -11.69 23.15
CA ARG A 25 -21.07 -11.55 21.72
C ARG A 25 -19.76 -12.20 21.24
N TRP A 26 -19.20 -13.16 21.97
CA TRP A 26 -17.94 -13.85 21.59
C TRP A 26 -17.96 -15.38 21.78
N ARG A 27 -19.02 -16.05 21.29
CA ARG A 27 -19.00 -17.46 20.85
C ARG A 27 -19.89 -17.59 19.61
N GLY A 28 -19.50 -18.43 18.65
CA GLY A 28 -20.35 -18.77 17.50
C GLY A 28 -19.92 -18.21 16.13
N TYR A 29 -18.68 -18.48 15.70
CA TYR A 29 -18.32 -18.54 14.28
C TYR A 29 -17.47 -19.79 14.01
N VAL A 30 -18.12 -20.96 14.07
CA VAL A 30 -17.66 -22.15 13.35
C VAL A 30 -18.27 -22.04 11.96
N ALA A 31 -17.44 -22.09 10.90
CA ALA A 31 -17.95 -22.08 9.54
C ALA A 31 -18.73 -23.39 9.27
N PRO A 32 -19.86 -23.35 8.55
CA PRO A 32 -20.49 -24.58 8.07
C PRO A 32 -19.51 -25.29 7.11
N PRO A 33 -19.46 -26.64 7.10
CA PRO A 33 -18.71 -27.36 6.08
C PRO A 33 -19.30 -27.05 4.71
N LEU A 34 -18.44 -26.74 3.74
CA LEU A 34 -18.84 -26.66 2.34
C LEU A 34 -19.22 -28.07 1.85
N PRO A 35 -20.32 -28.24 1.09
CA PRO A 35 -20.58 -29.49 0.40
C PRO A 35 -19.53 -29.68 -0.70
N CYS A 36 -18.62 -30.64 -0.52
CA CYS A 36 -17.65 -31.04 -1.54
C CYS A 36 -18.28 -31.99 -2.58
N ASP A 37 -19.39 -31.57 -3.19
CA ASP A 37 -20.01 -32.27 -4.32
C ASP A 37 -19.23 -31.97 -5.60
N TRP A 38 -18.17 -32.74 -5.84
CA TRP A 38 -17.41 -32.72 -7.09
C TRP A 38 -18.22 -33.42 -8.20
N PRO A 39 -18.61 -32.74 -9.30
CA PRO A 39 -19.27 -33.40 -10.42
C PRO A 39 -18.29 -34.36 -11.09
N ALA A 40 -18.64 -35.65 -11.16
CA ALA A 40 -17.84 -36.65 -11.86
C ALA A 40 -17.76 -36.31 -13.36
N LEU A 41 -16.62 -35.77 -13.79
CA LEU A 41 -16.38 -35.36 -15.16
C LEU A 41 -15.94 -36.58 -15.97
N GLU A 42 -16.92 -37.30 -16.52
CA GLU A 42 -16.68 -38.42 -17.42
C GLU A 42 -15.81 -38.01 -18.61
N SER A 43 -14.79 -38.83 -18.91
CA SER A 43 -13.91 -38.64 -20.05
C SER A 43 -14.66 -38.77 -21.38
N ARG A 44 -14.94 -37.65 -22.05
CA ARG A 44 -15.41 -37.65 -23.44
C ARG A 44 -14.27 -37.38 -24.39
N GLY A 45 -13.71 -38.47 -24.95
CA GLY A 45 -12.75 -38.40 -26.04
C GLY A 45 -13.36 -37.84 -27.33
N LEU A 46 -12.50 -37.37 -28.24
CA LEU A 46 -12.88 -36.88 -29.55
C LEU A 46 -13.44 -38.03 -30.42
N GLY A 47 -14.74 -37.98 -30.74
CA GLY A 47 -15.42 -38.98 -31.56
C GLY A 47 -15.94 -38.39 -32.87
N LEU A 48 -15.40 -38.84 -34.00
CA LEU A 48 -15.83 -38.42 -35.34
C LEU A 48 -17.10 -39.16 -35.79
N GLY A 49 -18.09 -38.41 -36.26
CA GLY A 49 -18.84 -38.74 -37.48
C GLY A 49 -19.79 -39.94 -37.55
N ARG A 50 -21.09 -39.60 -37.67
CA ARG A 50 -22.11 -40.22 -38.56
C ARG A 50 -22.85 -41.51 -38.16
N ARG A 51 -24.18 -41.40 -38.29
CA ARG A 51 -25.20 -42.38 -38.76
C ARG A 51 -25.68 -43.52 -37.83
N ALA A 52 -26.93 -43.34 -37.39
CA ALA A 52 -28.10 -44.21 -37.62
C ALA A 52 -28.12 -45.66 -37.09
N GLY A 53 -29.24 -46.03 -36.47
CA GLY A 53 -29.59 -47.42 -36.10
C GLY A 53 -30.75 -47.49 -35.10
N GLU A 54 -31.80 -48.23 -35.44
CA GLU A 54 -32.94 -48.57 -34.58
C GLU A 54 -32.53 -49.65 -33.54
N GLY A 55 -33.24 -49.92 -32.44
CA GLY A 55 -34.49 -49.34 -31.91
C GLY A 55 -35.06 -50.17 -30.75
N PHE A 56 -36.34 -49.95 -30.43
CA PHE A 56 -37.21 -50.72 -29.52
C PHE A 56 -36.98 -50.74 -27.98
N SER A 57 -38.11 -50.82 -27.29
CA SER A 57 -38.34 -51.06 -25.84
C SER A 57 -39.16 -52.38 -25.72
N PRO A 58 -39.74 -52.81 -24.57
CA PRO A 58 -39.73 -52.28 -23.19
C PRO A 58 -39.50 -53.33 -22.07
N GLY A 59 -39.46 -52.90 -20.80
CA GLY A 59 -39.52 -53.82 -19.64
C GLY A 59 -39.53 -53.14 -18.26
N ARG A 60 -40.63 -53.26 -17.52
CA ARG A 60 -40.80 -52.86 -16.10
C ARG A 60 -41.21 -54.12 -15.30
N PRO A 61 -40.99 -54.24 -13.97
CA PRO A 61 -41.64 -53.35 -12.98
C PRO A 61 -40.85 -53.06 -11.67
N ARG A 62 -41.49 -52.30 -10.77
CA ARG A 62 -41.05 -51.99 -9.38
C ARG A 62 -41.80 -52.83 -8.34
N ARG A 63 -41.20 -53.02 -7.16
CA ARG A 63 -41.78 -52.99 -5.78
C ARG A 63 -40.63 -53.19 -4.76
N ALA A 64 -40.70 -52.89 -3.45
CA ALA A 64 -41.35 -51.88 -2.59
C ALA A 64 -41.22 -52.38 -1.10
N PHE A 65 -41.52 -51.53 -0.10
CA PHE A 65 -41.48 -51.79 1.37
C PHE A 65 -40.06 -51.86 2.00
N ALA A 66 -39.82 -51.44 3.27
CA ALA A 66 -40.59 -50.59 4.20
C ALA A 66 -39.73 -50.11 5.41
N ASP A 67 -40.29 -49.22 6.24
CA ASP A 67 -39.68 -48.61 7.44
C ASP A 67 -39.22 -49.56 8.56
N ARG A 68 -38.24 -49.10 9.37
CA ARG A 68 -38.32 -49.18 10.84
C ARG A 68 -37.34 -48.27 11.62
N ARG A 69 -37.93 -47.27 12.31
CA ARG A 69 -37.66 -46.76 13.68
C ARG A 69 -36.27 -46.21 14.07
N LEU A 70 -36.34 -45.06 14.78
CA LEU A 70 -35.28 -44.42 15.56
C LEU A 70 -34.95 -45.21 16.85
N SER A 71 -33.68 -45.13 17.28
CA SER A 71 -33.25 -45.35 18.67
C SER A 71 -32.07 -44.43 19.02
N SER A 72 -31.91 -44.10 20.31
CA SER A 72 -30.95 -43.10 20.79
C SER A 72 -29.49 -43.59 20.82
N VAL A 73 -28.56 -42.66 20.62
CA VAL A 73 -27.11 -42.87 20.74
C VAL A 73 -26.57 -42.01 21.89
N GLN A 74 -25.81 -42.62 22.81
CA GLN A 74 -25.07 -41.90 23.85
C GLN A 74 -23.69 -41.45 23.32
N PRO A 75 -23.13 -40.32 23.80
CA PRO A 75 -21.81 -39.87 23.39
C PRO A 75 -20.70 -40.79 23.93
N ALA A 76 -19.74 -41.14 23.09
CA ALA A 76 -18.58 -41.93 23.48
C ALA A 76 -17.56 -41.09 24.28
N LEU A 77 -16.84 -41.74 25.20
CA LEU A 77 -15.74 -41.13 25.95
C LEU A 77 -14.47 -40.99 25.08
N PRO A 78 -13.63 -39.96 25.30
CA PRO A 78 -12.39 -39.78 24.56
C PRO A 78 -11.34 -40.84 24.96
N PRO A 79 -10.40 -41.19 24.06
CA PRO A 79 -9.31 -42.12 24.35
C PRO A 79 -8.29 -41.53 25.34
N PRO A 80 -7.53 -42.38 26.07
CA PRO A 80 -6.48 -41.94 26.98
C PRO A 80 -5.28 -41.33 26.21
N PRO A 81 -4.48 -40.46 26.85
CA PRO A 81 -3.29 -39.86 26.25
C PRO A 81 -2.18 -40.90 26.02
N PRO A 82 -1.28 -40.66 25.03
CA PRO A 82 -0.14 -41.53 24.78
C PRO A 82 0.89 -41.51 25.93
N PRO A 83 1.69 -42.58 26.12
CA PRO A 83 2.72 -42.64 27.16
C PRO A 83 3.85 -41.63 26.90
N THR A 84 4.42 -41.10 27.99
CA THR A 84 5.58 -40.20 27.95
C THR A 84 6.83 -40.91 27.44
N PRO A 85 7.65 -40.28 26.59
CA PRO A 85 8.93 -40.85 26.15
C PRO A 85 9.93 -40.95 27.32
N PRO A 86 10.88 -41.90 27.28
CA PRO A 86 11.94 -42.02 28.27
C PRO A 86 12.91 -40.81 28.20
N PRO A 87 13.61 -40.48 29.31
CA PRO A 87 14.62 -39.43 29.32
C PRO A 87 15.82 -39.78 28.42
N PRO A 88 16.50 -38.78 27.82
CA PRO A 88 17.70 -39.02 27.03
C PRO A 88 18.85 -39.53 27.91
N PRO A 89 19.79 -40.33 27.35
CA PRO A 89 20.97 -40.78 28.07
C PRO A 89 21.90 -39.60 28.44
N PRO A 90 22.70 -39.71 29.52
CA PRO A 90 23.66 -38.67 29.89
C PRO A 90 24.74 -38.51 28.82
N TRP A 91 25.17 -37.27 28.60
CA TRP A 91 26.28 -36.96 27.71
C TRP A 91 27.61 -37.46 28.32
N PRO A 92 28.49 -38.12 27.55
CA PRO A 92 29.81 -38.49 28.01
C PRO A 92 30.68 -37.24 28.21
N SER A 93 31.23 -37.11 29.41
CA SER A 93 32.24 -36.11 29.75
C SER A 93 33.65 -36.54 29.29
N GLU A 94 34.59 -35.59 29.34
CA GLU A 94 36.03 -35.73 29.06
C GLU A 94 36.45 -35.82 27.58
N TRP A 95 37.03 -34.70 27.12
CA TRP A 95 38.01 -34.69 26.03
C TRP A 95 39.41 -34.54 26.64
N GLN A 96 40.32 -35.48 26.38
CA GLN A 96 41.75 -35.33 26.64
C GLN A 96 42.53 -35.36 25.30
N PRO A 97 43.51 -34.47 25.08
CA PRO A 97 44.22 -34.38 23.81
C PRO A 97 45.37 -35.41 23.72
N ALA A 98 45.19 -36.47 22.94
CA ALA A 98 46.25 -37.43 22.64
C ALA A 98 47.25 -36.87 21.62
N GLY A 99 48.48 -36.61 22.05
CA GLY A 99 49.59 -36.29 21.15
C GLY A 99 50.24 -37.57 20.58
N GLY A 100 50.48 -37.63 19.27
CA GLY A 100 51.15 -38.76 18.61
C GLY A 100 51.86 -38.35 17.32
N ARG A 101 53.08 -38.84 17.11
CA ARG A 101 53.89 -38.53 15.92
C ARG A 101 53.72 -39.62 14.85
N GLY A 102 53.60 -39.22 13.59
CA GLY A 102 53.65 -40.10 12.41
C GLY A 102 54.42 -39.41 11.29
N ILE A 103 55.23 -40.16 10.53
CA ILE A 103 56.18 -39.62 9.54
C ILE A 103 56.07 -40.44 8.25
N PHE A 104 55.99 -39.81 7.07
CA PHE A 104 56.83 -40.15 5.88
C PHE A 104 56.58 -39.26 4.64
N ARG A 105 57.70 -38.87 4.01
CA ARG A 105 57.97 -38.54 2.58
C ARG A 105 57.17 -37.44 1.85
N GLY A 106 57.93 -36.52 1.23
CA GLY A 106 57.54 -35.74 0.04
C GLY A 106 57.86 -36.48 -1.28
N PRO A 107 58.06 -35.77 -2.41
CA PRO A 107 59.13 -34.77 -2.50
C PRO A 107 58.72 -33.39 -3.07
N THR A 108 59.71 -32.53 -3.29
CA THR A 108 59.63 -31.08 -3.54
C THR A 108 59.62 -30.67 -5.02
N ARG A 109 59.24 -29.41 -5.29
CA ARG A 109 59.95 -28.50 -6.21
C ARG A 109 59.73 -27.02 -5.83
N ARG A 110 60.80 -26.22 -5.94
CA ARG A 110 60.86 -24.74 -5.97
C ARG A 110 61.66 -24.33 -7.24
N PRO A 111 61.59 -23.07 -7.68
CA PRO A 111 62.61 -22.05 -7.32
C PRO A 111 61.97 -20.84 -6.62
N GLU A 112 62.59 -20.08 -5.71
CA GLU A 112 63.93 -19.45 -5.61
C GLU A 112 64.08 -18.09 -6.32
N SER A 113 64.82 -17.19 -5.65
CA SER A 113 64.97 -15.77 -5.97
C SER A 113 66.23 -15.16 -5.33
N PRO A 114 66.85 -14.13 -5.96
CA PRO A 114 67.78 -13.20 -5.31
C PRO A 114 67.11 -11.83 -5.10
N GLN A 115 67.02 -11.26 -3.89
CA GLN A 115 68.07 -10.61 -3.10
C GLN A 115 68.67 -9.32 -3.70
N THR A 116 68.45 -8.19 -3.01
CA THR A 116 69.53 -7.34 -2.45
C THR A 116 68.95 -6.30 -1.46
N SER A 117 69.80 -5.79 -0.56
CA SER A 117 69.50 -4.78 0.49
C SER A 117 70.56 -3.65 0.40
N PRO A 118 70.49 -2.49 1.11
CA PRO A 118 70.59 -2.41 2.58
C PRO A 118 69.77 -1.29 3.28
N ARG A 119 69.90 -1.20 4.61
CA ARG A 119 69.46 -0.06 5.47
C ARG A 119 70.69 0.83 5.82
N PRO A 120 70.50 2.02 6.41
CA PRO A 120 70.34 2.17 7.88
C PRO A 120 69.16 3.10 8.25
N GLY A 121 68.78 3.34 9.51
CA GLY A 121 69.19 2.79 10.80
C GLY A 121 68.68 3.66 11.96
N GLY A 122 68.38 3.09 13.14
CA GLY A 122 67.92 3.85 14.31
C GLY A 122 67.19 2.98 15.34
N ARG A 123 67.50 3.18 16.63
CA ARG A 123 66.82 2.54 17.79
C ARG A 123 66.32 3.64 18.72
N LEU A 124 65.22 3.38 19.43
CA LEU A 124 65.14 3.35 20.91
C LEU A 124 63.73 2.95 21.37
N SER A 125 63.58 2.62 22.66
CA SER A 125 62.33 2.17 23.29
C SER A 125 62.35 2.53 24.79
N PRO A 126 61.34 2.14 25.60
CA PRO A 126 60.16 2.95 25.86
C PRO A 126 60.13 3.53 27.29
N ALA A 127 59.19 4.43 27.58
CA ALA A 127 58.96 4.98 28.92
C ALA A 127 57.52 4.74 29.40
N SER A 128 57.36 4.17 30.59
CA SER A 128 56.09 3.80 31.21
C SER A 128 55.84 4.60 32.49
N TRP A 129 54.69 5.26 32.65
CA TRP A 129 54.26 5.84 33.94
C TRP A 129 52.73 5.88 34.14
N ARG A 130 52.26 5.11 35.13
CA ARG A 130 51.07 5.28 36.00
C ARG A 130 51.45 4.57 37.31
N PRO A 131 51.15 5.12 38.51
CA PRO A 131 49.81 5.06 39.12
C PRO A 131 49.47 6.36 39.92
N GLU A 132 48.43 6.56 40.77
CA GLU A 132 47.20 5.82 41.15
C GLU A 132 46.04 6.85 41.47
N PRO A 133 45.08 6.75 42.44
CA PRO A 133 43.82 7.54 42.37
C PRO A 133 43.57 8.53 43.53
N ARG A 134 42.49 9.34 43.41
CA ARG A 134 41.74 9.92 44.54
C ARG A 134 40.24 9.99 44.28
N THR A 135 39.46 9.77 45.34
CA THR A 135 37.99 9.88 45.47
C THR A 135 37.66 10.31 46.91
N PRO A 136 36.41 10.64 47.27
CA PRO A 136 35.46 11.57 46.63
C PRO A 136 35.06 12.70 47.61
N SER A 137 34.25 13.68 47.20
CA SER A 137 33.66 14.64 48.17
C SER A 137 32.32 15.26 47.75
N GLN A 138 31.38 15.26 48.70
CA GLN A 138 30.06 15.91 48.76
C GLN A 138 29.65 15.94 50.26
N PRO A 139 28.55 16.62 50.69
CA PRO A 139 27.78 17.71 50.10
C PRO A 139 27.63 18.93 51.06
N ARG A 140 26.81 19.94 50.73
CA ARG A 140 26.06 20.80 51.70
C ARG A 140 25.00 21.69 51.01
N GLY A 141 23.89 21.96 51.70
CA GLY A 141 22.95 23.07 51.43
C GLY A 141 23.21 24.28 52.35
N LEU A 142 22.30 25.25 52.59
CA LEU A 142 20.85 25.34 52.35
C LEU A 142 20.37 26.83 52.34
N ALA A 143 19.31 27.12 51.57
CA ALA A 143 18.15 28.01 51.83
C ALA A 143 18.25 29.54 52.18
N PHE A 144 17.51 30.34 51.37
CA PHE A 144 16.56 31.45 51.69
C PHE A 144 16.96 32.70 52.52
N PRO A 145 16.38 33.89 52.19
CA PRO A 145 15.09 34.31 52.77
C PRO A 145 14.05 34.87 51.76
N ARG A 146 12.86 35.26 52.25
CA ARG A 146 11.73 35.86 51.50
C ARG A 146 11.53 37.35 51.83
N THR A 147 11.01 38.14 50.88
CA THR A 147 9.99 39.18 51.13
C THR A 147 9.18 39.52 49.86
N GLN A 148 8.10 40.28 50.03
CA GLN A 148 7.04 40.68 49.07
C GLN A 148 6.61 42.14 49.40
N PRO A 149 5.63 42.79 48.71
CA PRO A 149 5.14 42.67 47.32
C PRO A 149 4.98 44.06 46.63
N LEU A 150 4.54 44.14 45.36
CA LEU A 150 3.28 44.82 44.93
C LEU A 150 3.04 44.94 43.40
N CYS A 151 1.80 45.29 43.06
CA CYS A 151 1.15 45.39 41.73
C CYS A 151 1.45 46.75 41.02
N PRO A 152 1.07 47.01 39.72
CA PRO A 152 -0.33 47.04 39.27
C PRO A 152 -0.68 46.63 37.81
N SER A 153 -1.59 45.64 37.70
CA SER A 153 -2.81 45.53 36.86
C SER A 153 -3.07 46.30 35.52
N ARG A 154 -3.81 45.60 34.61
CA ARG A 154 -4.90 46.09 33.68
C ARG A 154 -4.49 46.95 32.45
N ARG A 155 -4.86 46.66 31.18
CA ARG A 155 -6.23 46.44 30.62
C ARG A 155 -6.24 46.15 29.08
N ARG A 156 -7.40 45.74 28.54
CA ARG A 156 -7.71 45.40 27.12
C ARG A 156 -7.67 46.58 26.10
N ARG A 157 -7.32 46.29 24.83
CA ARG A 157 -7.90 46.74 23.51
C ARG A 157 -7.01 46.12 22.39
N ARG A 158 -7.44 45.66 21.21
CA ARG A 158 -8.53 45.92 20.23
C ARG A 158 -8.41 47.25 19.47
N ILE A 159 -7.83 47.21 18.26
CA ILE A 159 -7.81 48.16 17.11
C ILE A 159 -6.96 47.41 16.03
N ARG A 160 -7.35 47.16 14.76
CA ARG A 160 -7.94 47.93 13.66
C ARG A 160 -6.94 48.89 12.99
N PHE A 161 -6.36 48.52 11.86
CA PHE A 161 -5.60 49.46 11.01
C PHE A 161 -6.36 49.78 9.71
N GLN A 162 -6.68 51.05 9.53
CA GLN A 162 -6.72 51.67 8.20
C GLN A 162 -5.39 52.42 8.03
N GLY A 163 -4.84 52.42 6.82
CA GLY A 163 -3.52 53.00 6.55
C GLY A 163 -3.52 54.52 6.42
N ARG A 164 -2.32 55.07 6.14
CA ARG A 164 -2.14 56.41 5.58
C ARG A 164 -0.93 56.43 4.66
N ALA A 165 -0.89 57.40 3.76
CA ALA A 165 0.18 57.60 2.79
C ALA A 165 1.29 58.53 3.30
N GLY A 166 2.43 58.46 2.65
CA GLY A 166 3.56 59.38 2.73
C GLY A 166 4.61 58.93 1.71
N GLY A 167 5.23 59.86 0.97
CA GLY A 167 6.20 59.50 -0.06
C GLY A 167 6.84 60.71 -0.74
N GLU A 168 8.03 60.48 -1.31
CA GLU A 168 8.94 61.33 -2.08
C GLU A 168 9.89 60.36 -2.82
N GLY A 169 10.50 60.65 -3.98
CA GLY A 169 10.42 61.79 -4.90
C GLY A 169 11.44 61.63 -6.05
N THR A 170 11.21 62.25 -7.22
CA THR A 170 12.00 62.11 -8.48
C THR A 170 11.96 60.71 -9.14
N GLY A 171 12.03 60.48 -10.47
CA GLY A 171 12.12 61.31 -11.69
C GLY A 171 12.59 60.42 -12.88
N VAL A 172 12.50 60.73 -14.20
CA VAL A 172 11.90 61.82 -15.01
C VAL A 172 11.66 61.27 -16.45
N ALA A 173 10.68 61.78 -17.22
CA ALA A 173 10.45 61.58 -18.68
C ALA A 173 10.03 60.17 -19.20
N ALA A 174 9.25 60.00 -20.28
CA ALA A 174 8.34 60.90 -21.04
C ALA A 174 7.36 60.07 -21.93
N GLY A 175 6.24 60.67 -22.38
CA GLY A 175 5.31 60.07 -23.37
C GLY A 175 3.82 60.38 -23.08
N SER A 176 3.06 60.84 -24.08
CA SER A 176 1.70 61.40 -23.89
C SER A 176 0.54 60.44 -24.27
N PRO A 177 -0.65 60.57 -23.66
CA PRO A 177 -1.77 59.62 -23.83
C PRO A 177 -2.92 60.15 -24.73
N GLY A 178 -3.78 59.22 -25.18
CA GLY A 178 -5.09 59.53 -25.77
C GLY A 178 -6.22 59.57 -24.72
N ARG A 179 -7.15 60.53 -24.86
CA ARG A 179 -8.42 60.62 -24.10
C ARG A 179 -9.61 60.47 -25.05
N TRP A 180 -10.75 60.00 -24.54
CA TRP A 180 -12.07 60.59 -24.83
C TRP A 180 -13.00 60.48 -23.61
N THR A 181 -14.02 61.33 -23.56
CA THR A 181 -14.89 61.55 -22.39
C THR A 181 -16.37 61.52 -22.77
N ALA A 182 -17.23 61.03 -21.89
CA ALA A 182 -18.68 60.95 -22.10
C ALA A 182 -19.45 62.13 -21.46
N ARG A 183 -20.59 62.53 -22.06
CA ARG A 183 -21.76 63.14 -21.37
C ARG A 183 -22.98 63.28 -22.29
N LEU A 184 -24.15 62.90 -21.74
CA LEU A 184 -25.51 63.48 -21.91
C LEU A 184 -26.15 63.61 -23.30
N TRP A 185 -27.46 63.31 -23.36
CA TRP A 185 -28.54 64.27 -23.65
C TRP A 185 -29.90 63.70 -23.15
N GLU A 186 -30.94 64.54 -23.06
CA GLU A 186 -32.28 64.21 -22.55
C GLU A 186 -33.38 64.29 -23.65
N THR A 187 -34.66 64.26 -23.23
CA THR A 187 -35.95 64.27 -23.98
C THR A 187 -36.45 62.89 -24.44
N GLY A 188 -37.76 62.61 -24.45
CA GLY A 188 -38.91 63.34 -23.89
C GLY A 188 -40.26 62.85 -24.47
N GLY A 189 -41.37 62.93 -23.71
CA GLY A 189 -42.74 62.67 -24.23
C GLY A 189 -43.68 61.94 -23.26
N LEU A 190 -44.98 62.32 -23.26
CA LEU A 190 -46.03 61.73 -22.40
C LEU A 190 -47.10 61.00 -23.24
N GLY A 191 -47.78 60.03 -22.64
CA GLY A 191 -49.05 59.48 -23.11
C GLY A 191 -49.78 58.68 -22.02
N ARG A 192 -51.04 59.03 -21.69
CA ARG A 192 -51.76 58.43 -20.54
C ARG A 192 -53.29 58.45 -20.69
N VAL A 193 -53.91 57.31 -20.98
CA VAL A 193 -55.36 56.99 -20.87
C VAL A 193 -55.42 55.46 -20.60
N VAL A 194 -56.06 54.83 -19.60
CA VAL A 194 -57.40 54.95 -18.96
C VAL A 194 -58.50 54.29 -19.83
N SER A 195 -59.25 53.26 -19.38
CA SER A 195 -59.17 52.43 -18.17
C SER A 195 -59.99 51.12 -18.27
N SER A 196 -60.08 50.39 -17.14
CA SER A 196 -61.21 49.58 -16.64
C SER A 196 -61.60 48.18 -17.20
N SER A 197 -61.67 47.25 -16.23
CA SER A 197 -62.68 46.18 -16.05
C SER A 197 -62.57 44.86 -16.83
N ALA A 198 -63.38 43.87 -16.42
CA ALA A 198 -63.17 42.43 -16.62
C ALA A 198 -64.44 41.70 -17.12
N ARG A 199 -64.29 40.38 -17.38
CA ARG A 199 -65.20 39.45 -18.11
C ARG A 199 -65.01 39.63 -19.64
N VAL A 200 -64.88 38.58 -20.45
CA VAL A 200 -65.67 37.32 -20.46
C VAL A 200 -64.80 36.06 -20.54
N GLN A 201 -65.20 35.00 -19.81
CA GLN A 201 -64.74 33.63 -20.05
C GLN A 201 -65.72 32.91 -21.01
N LYS A 202 -65.26 32.43 -22.18
CA LYS A 202 -65.67 31.14 -22.80
C LYS A 202 -65.05 30.95 -24.20
N ARG A 203 -64.71 29.68 -24.50
CA ARG A 203 -64.07 29.19 -25.74
C ARG A 203 -62.62 29.71 -25.88
N LEU A 204 -61.62 28.91 -26.30
CA LEU A 204 -61.66 27.56 -26.88
C LEU A 204 -60.94 26.53 -25.97
N ARG A 205 -61.40 25.27 -25.99
CA ARG A 205 -60.63 24.09 -25.53
C ARG A 205 -60.27 23.25 -26.75
N ALA A 206 -59.12 23.52 -27.35
CA ALA A 206 -58.40 22.63 -28.27
C ALA A 206 -57.02 23.24 -28.51
N VAL A 207 -55.99 22.72 -27.84
CA VAL A 207 -54.58 23.08 -28.11
C VAL A 207 -53.80 21.79 -28.19
N ASP A 208 -53.03 21.67 -29.27
CA ASP A 208 -52.21 20.53 -29.63
C ASP A 208 -51.14 20.21 -28.55
N PRO A 209 -50.91 18.94 -28.17
CA PRO A 209 -49.79 18.54 -27.33
C PRO A 209 -48.43 19.11 -27.76
N LEU A 210 -48.20 19.27 -29.07
CA LEU A 210 -46.94 19.82 -29.62
C LEU A 210 -46.67 21.27 -29.19
N LEU A 211 -47.71 22.10 -29.02
CA LEU A 211 -47.55 23.49 -28.60
C LEU A 211 -47.11 23.65 -27.15
N ARG A 212 -47.17 22.58 -26.34
CA ARG A 212 -46.69 22.60 -24.95
C ARG A 212 -45.16 22.49 -24.83
N ALA A 213 -44.46 22.15 -25.91
CA ALA A 213 -43.00 22.08 -25.96
C ALA A 213 -42.31 23.46 -26.08
N CYS A 214 -43.02 24.48 -26.56
CA CYS A 214 -42.43 25.79 -26.90
C CYS A 214 -42.67 26.89 -25.84
N LEU A 215 -43.12 26.53 -24.64
CA LEU A 215 -43.40 27.47 -23.54
C LEU A 215 -42.78 27.02 -22.20
N VAL A 216 -41.65 26.31 -22.26
CA VAL A 216 -40.65 26.37 -21.20
C VAL A 216 -39.86 27.67 -21.45
N GLY A 217 -39.63 28.48 -20.40
CA GLY A 217 -38.73 29.62 -20.52
C GLY A 217 -37.27 29.17 -20.71
N PRO A 218 -36.30 30.09 -20.81
CA PRO A 218 -34.90 29.74 -20.69
C PRO A 218 -34.60 29.29 -19.26
N GLY A 219 -34.90 28.03 -18.97
CA GLY A 219 -34.16 27.29 -17.95
C GLY A 219 -32.68 27.31 -18.36
N GLU A 220 -31.80 27.45 -17.38
CA GLU A 220 -30.36 27.50 -17.65
C GLU A 220 -29.97 26.23 -18.41
N HIS A 221 -29.41 26.40 -19.61
CA HIS A 221 -28.83 25.30 -20.36
C HIS A 221 -27.56 24.88 -19.61
N GLU A 222 -27.71 24.02 -18.60
CA GLU A 222 -26.60 23.31 -17.98
C GLU A 222 -25.83 22.60 -19.10
N ASP A 223 -24.57 22.99 -19.31
CA ASP A 223 -23.67 22.28 -20.22
C ASP A 223 -23.68 20.79 -19.81
N PRO A 224 -23.96 19.84 -20.72
CA PRO A 224 -24.02 18.42 -20.36
C PRO A 224 -22.69 18.01 -19.72
N ALA A 225 -22.75 17.19 -18.68
CA ALA A 225 -21.58 16.81 -17.91
C ALA A 225 -20.60 15.97 -18.74
N ASP A 226 -19.30 16.25 -18.60
CA ASP A 226 -18.24 15.48 -19.23
C ASP A 226 -18.15 14.06 -18.64
N ILE A 227 -18.31 13.94 -17.33
CA ILE A 227 -18.08 12.72 -16.57
C ILE A 227 -18.95 12.69 -15.31
N ALA A 228 -19.38 11.50 -14.88
CA ALA A 228 -20.02 11.30 -13.59
C ALA A 228 -19.08 10.60 -12.60
N LEU A 229 -19.26 10.85 -11.31
CA LEU A 229 -18.63 10.08 -10.25
C LEU A 229 -19.65 9.60 -9.21
N ILE A 230 -19.69 8.30 -8.99
CA ILE A 230 -20.53 7.61 -8.01
C ILE A 230 -19.69 7.33 -6.75
N GLY A 231 -20.03 7.96 -5.63
CA GLY A 231 -19.44 7.68 -4.32
C GLY A 231 -18.80 8.90 -3.65
N LEU A 232 -19.60 9.66 -2.89
CA LEU A 232 -19.19 10.94 -2.29
C LEU A 232 -18.55 10.78 -0.90
N ALA A 233 -17.56 9.88 -0.79
CA ALA A 233 -16.57 9.90 0.28
C ALA A 233 -15.43 10.91 -0.05
N VAL A 234 -14.54 11.23 0.90
CA VAL A 234 -13.50 12.28 0.73
C VAL A 234 -12.68 12.13 -0.55
N MET A 235 -12.22 10.91 -0.86
CA MET A 235 -11.52 10.62 -2.13
C MET A 235 -12.32 10.98 -3.38
N GLY A 236 -13.65 10.78 -3.36
CA GLY A 236 -14.54 11.03 -4.51
C GLY A 236 -14.88 12.51 -4.63
N GLN A 237 -15.18 13.16 -3.51
CA GLN A 237 -15.38 14.61 -3.44
C GLN A 237 -14.14 15.36 -3.95
N ASN A 238 -12.96 15.02 -3.44
CA ASN A 238 -11.71 15.66 -3.84
C ASN A 238 -11.37 15.43 -5.32
N LEU A 239 -11.65 14.23 -5.86
CA LEU A 239 -11.44 13.95 -7.28
C LEU A 239 -12.44 14.70 -8.19
N ILE A 240 -13.70 14.89 -7.75
CA ILE A 240 -14.68 15.74 -8.44
C ILE A 240 -14.20 17.20 -8.47
N LEU A 241 -13.75 17.73 -7.33
CA LEU A 241 -13.23 19.11 -7.25
C LEU A 241 -11.98 19.30 -8.12
N ASN A 242 -11.09 18.30 -8.16
CA ASN A 242 -9.93 18.30 -9.04
C ASN A 242 -10.34 18.33 -10.54
N MET A 243 -11.34 17.52 -10.94
CA MET A 243 -11.89 17.56 -12.30
C MET A 243 -12.56 18.90 -12.64
N ASN A 244 -13.29 19.50 -11.71
CA ASN A 244 -13.86 20.85 -11.86
C ASN A 244 -12.79 21.93 -12.08
N ASP A 245 -11.72 21.91 -11.28
CA ASP A 245 -10.66 22.92 -11.35
C ASP A 245 -9.86 22.82 -12.66
N HIS A 246 -9.78 21.63 -13.24
CA HIS A 246 -9.26 21.40 -14.60
C HIS A 246 -10.30 21.68 -15.71
N GLY A 247 -11.45 22.26 -15.37
CA GLY A 247 -12.43 22.81 -16.32
C GLY A 247 -13.55 21.87 -16.75
N PHE A 248 -13.57 20.62 -16.29
CA PHE A 248 -14.59 19.63 -16.68
C PHE A 248 -15.90 19.81 -15.90
N VAL A 249 -17.04 19.66 -16.57
CA VAL A 249 -18.35 19.63 -15.89
C VAL A 249 -18.58 18.22 -15.35
N VAL A 250 -18.85 18.09 -14.05
CA VAL A 250 -18.92 16.77 -13.37
C VAL A 250 -20.30 16.54 -12.77
N CYS A 251 -20.90 15.37 -13.02
CA CYS A 251 -22.13 14.95 -12.37
C CYS A 251 -21.82 14.12 -11.10
N ALA A 252 -22.18 14.65 -9.94
CA ALA A 252 -22.00 14.01 -8.64
C ALA A 252 -23.21 13.14 -8.29
N PHE A 253 -22.98 11.85 -7.99
CA PHE A 253 -24.03 10.92 -7.55
C PHE A 253 -23.61 10.09 -6.34
N ASN A 254 -24.58 9.73 -5.50
CA ASN A 254 -24.34 8.83 -4.37
C ASN A 254 -25.59 8.01 -4.00
N ARG A 255 -25.39 6.76 -3.56
CA ARG A 255 -26.48 5.85 -3.16
C ARG A 255 -27.40 6.43 -2.08
N THR A 256 -26.84 7.24 -1.18
CA THR A 256 -27.59 8.05 -0.23
C THR A 256 -27.62 9.46 -0.79
N VAL A 257 -28.74 9.84 -1.42
CA VAL A 257 -28.83 11.06 -2.25
C VAL A 257 -28.58 12.36 -1.48
N SER A 258 -28.89 12.40 -0.17
CA SER A 258 -28.60 13.58 0.67
C SER A 258 -27.12 13.96 0.71
N LYS A 259 -26.19 13.04 0.39
CA LYS A 259 -24.76 13.35 0.27
C LYS A 259 -24.40 14.10 -1.00
N VAL A 260 -25.27 14.10 -2.01
CA VAL A 260 -25.18 14.99 -3.18
C VAL A 260 -25.56 16.40 -2.75
N ASP A 261 -26.70 16.55 -2.05
CA ASP A 261 -27.17 17.83 -1.53
C ASP A 261 -26.18 18.46 -0.55
N ASP A 262 -25.66 17.67 0.42
CA ASP A 262 -24.61 18.09 1.36
C ASP A 262 -23.38 18.67 0.62
N PHE A 263 -22.90 17.96 -0.39
CA PHE A 263 -21.66 18.29 -1.13
C PHE A 263 -21.82 19.55 -2.00
N LEU A 264 -22.95 19.69 -2.70
CA LEU A 264 -23.27 20.87 -3.51
C LEU A 264 -23.52 22.12 -2.65
N ALA A 265 -24.09 21.94 -1.45
CA ALA A 265 -24.31 23.04 -0.50
C ALA A 265 -23.03 23.54 0.20
N ASN A 266 -21.98 22.69 0.25
CA ASN A 266 -20.73 22.96 0.97
C ASN A 266 -19.50 22.93 0.06
N GLU A 267 -18.81 21.79 -0.09
CA GLU A 267 -17.47 21.72 -0.69
C GLU A 267 -17.46 22.03 -2.20
N ALA A 268 -18.55 21.72 -2.92
CA ALA A 268 -18.73 22.02 -4.34
C ALA A 268 -19.51 23.32 -4.61
N LYS A 269 -19.78 24.14 -3.59
CA LYS A 269 -20.56 25.37 -3.73
C LYS A 269 -19.87 26.40 -4.62
N GLY A 270 -20.53 26.83 -5.69
CA GLY A 270 -19.98 27.78 -6.65
C GLY A 270 -19.02 27.18 -7.68
N THR A 271 -18.94 25.85 -7.74
CA THR A 271 -18.24 25.10 -8.81
C THR A 271 -19.17 24.84 -10.00
N LYS A 272 -18.68 24.17 -11.06
CA LYS A 272 -19.49 23.65 -12.18
C LYS A 272 -20.02 22.22 -11.93
N VAL A 273 -20.00 21.73 -10.69
CA VAL A 273 -20.46 20.37 -10.36
C VAL A 273 -21.99 20.37 -10.29
N VAL A 274 -22.63 19.46 -11.03
CA VAL A 274 -24.09 19.26 -11.02
C VAL A 274 -24.44 17.99 -10.24
N GLY A 275 -25.60 17.99 -9.57
CA GLY A 275 -26.11 16.81 -8.87
C GLY A 275 -26.92 15.87 -9.76
N ALA A 276 -27.18 14.67 -9.25
CA ALA A 276 -28.30 13.83 -9.67
C ALA A 276 -28.87 13.05 -8.46
N HIS A 277 -30.17 12.83 -8.46
CA HIS A 277 -30.90 12.11 -7.41
C HIS A 277 -31.37 10.72 -7.87
N SER A 278 -31.16 10.37 -9.14
CA SER A 278 -31.35 9.01 -9.70
C SER A 278 -30.21 8.61 -10.64
N LEU A 279 -30.06 7.31 -10.94
CA LEU A 279 -29.05 6.85 -11.90
C LEU A 279 -29.44 7.22 -13.33
N GLU A 280 -30.74 7.20 -13.60
CA GLU A 280 -31.39 7.57 -14.86
C GLU A 280 -31.14 9.05 -15.19
N GLU A 281 -31.30 9.94 -14.20
CA GLU A 281 -30.94 11.35 -14.31
C GLU A 281 -29.42 11.54 -14.53
N MET A 282 -28.59 10.88 -13.72
CA MET A 282 -27.13 10.95 -13.84
C MET A 282 -26.65 10.52 -15.24
N VAL A 283 -27.26 9.49 -15.82
CA VAL A 283 -26.98 8.98 -17.17
C VAL A 283 -27.52 9.92 -18.26
N SER A 284 -28.63 10.62 -18.02
CA SER A 284 -29.20 11.59 -18.98
C SER A 284 -28.40 12.89 -19.08
N LYS A 285 -27.70 13.30 -18.01
CA LYS A 285 -26.89 14.52 -17.96
C LYS A 285 -25.53 14.40 -18.68
N LEU A 286 -25.12 13.22 -19.14
CA LEU A 286 -23.76 12.97 -19.66
C LEU A 286 -23.61 13.14 -21.18
N LYS A 287 -22.50 13.76 -21.61
CA LYS A 287 -22.02 13.72 -23.00
C LYS A 287 -21.74 12.26 -23.43
N LYS A 288 -21.97 11.93 -24.70
CA LYS A 288 -21.62 10.61 -25.30
C LYS A 288 -20.18 10.60 -25.85
N PRO A 289 -19.45 9.46 -25.80
CA PRO A 289 -19.75 8.27 -25.00
C PRO A 289 -19.70 8.61 -23.50
N ARG A 290 -20.66 8.10 -22.74
CA ARG A 290 -20.82 8.43 -21.32
C ARG A 290 -19.64 7.91 -20.53
N ARG A 291 -19.17 8.67 -19.55
CA ARG A 291 -18.02 8.34 -18.70
C ARG A 291 -18.47 8.35 -17.25
N ILE A 292 -18.36 7.22 -16.55
CA ILE A 292 -18.87 7.06 -15.19
C ILE A 292 -17.78 6.42 -14.32
N ILE A 293 -17.24 7.18 -13.36
CA ILE A 293 -16.31 6.68 -12.34
C ILE A 293 -17.12 6.08 -11.17
N LEU A 294 -16.76 4.88 -10.75
CA LEU A 294 -17.21 4.24 -9.51
C LEU A 294 -16.09 4.38 -8.48
N LEU A 295 -16.33 5.16 -7.42
CA LEU A 295 -15.40 5.31 -6.28
C LEU A 295 -16.02 4.79 -4.98
N VAL A 296 -16.56 3.57 -5.07
CA VAL A 296 -17.32 2.92 -4.01
C VAL A 296 -16.48 1.86 -3.27
N LYS A 297 -17.07 1.21 -2.27
CA LYS A 297 -16.44 0.06 -1.59
C LYS A 297 -16.26 -1.09 -2.60
N ALA A 298 -15.01 -1.54 -2.77
CA ALA A 298 -14.65 -2.68 -3.62
C ALA A 298 -15.41 -3.98 -3.28
N GLY A 299 -15.52 -4.87 -4.27
CA GLY A 299 -16.35 -6.08 -4.22
C GLY A 299 -17.80 -5.79 -4.61
N GLN A 300 -18.76 -6.49 -4.00
CA GLN A 300 -20.18 -6.54 -4.39
C GLN A 300 -20.82 -5.19 -4.76
N ALA A 301 -20.51 -4.10 -4.05
CA ALA A 301 -21.11 -2.79 -4.34
C ALA A 301 -20.72 -2.23 -5.71
N VAL A 302 -19.57 -2.63 -6.28
CA VAL A 302 -19.18 -2.30 -7.66
C VAL A 302 -20.05 -3.06 -8.66
N ASP A 303 -20.20 -4.39 -8.50
CA ASP A 303 -21.05 -5.20 -9.38
C ASP A 303 -22.54 -4.82 -9.28
N ASP A 304 -23.03 -4.44 -8.08
CA ASP A 304 -24.38 -3.92 -7.88
C ASP A 304 -24.63 -2.62 -8.66
N PHE A 305 -23.62 -1.74 -8.77
CA PHE A 305 -23.71 -0.53 -9.59
C PHE A 305 -23.62 -0.85 -11.09
N ILE A 306 -22.67 -1.70 -11.50
CA ILE A 306 -22.56 -2.14 -12.90
C ILE A 306 -23.88 -2.78 -13.38
N LYS A 307 -24.49 -3.65 -12.57
CA LYS A 307 -25.78 -4.29 -12.88
C LYS A 307 -26.93 -3.31 -13.08
N LYS A 308 -26.91 -2.15 -12.41
CA LYS A 308 -27.91 -1.08 -12.55
C LYS A 308 -27.60 -0.09 -13.68
N LEU A 309 -26.32 0.12 -13.99
CA LEU A 309 -25.89 1.02 -15.05
C LEU A 309 -26.08 0.39 -16.44
N VAL A 310 -25.73 -0.88 -16.63
CA VAL A 310 -25.78 -1.54 -17.95
C VAL A 310 -27.12 -1.39 -18.70
N PRO A 311 -28.30 -1.50 -18.06
CA PRO A 311 -29.60 -1.27 -18.74
C PRO A 311 -29.88 0.18 -19.17
N LEU A 312 -29.06 1.14 -18.74
CA LEU A 312 -29.22 2.58 -19.00
C LEU A 312 -28.18 3.13 -20.00
N LEU A 313 -27.15 2.33 -20.35
CA LEU A 313 -26.03 2.74 -21.18
C LEU A 313 -26.17 2.30 -22.63
N ASP A 314 -25.57 3.10 -23.53
CA ASP A 314 -25.47 2.80 -24.95
C ASP A 314 -24.15 2.05 -25.25
N THR A 315 -24.10 1.33 -26.38
CA THR A 315 -22.84 0.73 -26.87
C THR A 315 -21.76 1.79 -27.08
N GLY A 316 -20.57 1.54 -26.54
CA GLY A 316 -19.43 2.47 -26.51
C GLY A 316 -19.32 3.33 -25.25
N ASP A 317 -20.32 3.32 -24.36
CA ASP A 317 -20.21 3.99 -23.05
C ASP A 317 -19.19 3.31 -22.13
N ILE A 318 -18.69 4.07 -21.15
CA ILE A 318 -17.48 3.77 -20.37
C ILE A 318 -17.77 3.78 -18.88
N ILE A 319 -17.59 2.63 -18.23
CA ILE A 319 -17.56 2.51 -16.76
C ILE A 319 -16.10 2.39 -16.31
N ILE A 320 -15.68 3.23 -15.36
CA ILE A 320 -14.35 3.17 -14.74
C ILE A 320 -14.50 2.79 -13.26
N ASP A 321 -13.99 1.64 -12.86
CA ASP A 321 -13.82 1.32 -11.43
C ASP A 321 -12.52 1.97 -10.94
N GLY A 322 -12.63 2.98 -10.08
CA GLY A 322 -11.49 3.68 -9.47
C GLY A 322 -11.16 3.18 -8.06
N GLY A 323 -11.80 2.09 -7.61
CA GLY A 323 -11.66 1.56 -6.26
C GLY A 323 -10.30 0.90 -6.00
N ASN A 324 -10.13 0.36 -4.79
CA ASN A 324 -9.08 -0.64 -4.53
C ASN A 324 -9.67 -2.04 -4.79
N SER A 325 -10.16 -2.27 -6.01
CA SER A 325 -10.74 -3.55 -6.45
C SER A 325 -9.66 -4.59 -6.73
N GLU A 326 -10.01 -5.87 -6.65
CA GLU A 326 -9.12 -6.95 -7.03
C GLU A 326 -9.01 -7.07 -8.56
N TYR A 327 -7.80 -7.36 -9.05
CA TYR A 327 -7.52 -7.41 -10.49
C TYR A 327 -8.24 -8.57 -11.20
N ARG A 328 -8.51 -9.68 -10.51
CA ARG A 328 -9.31 -10.81 -11.01
C ARG A 328 -10.77 -10.40 -11.24
N ASP A 329 -11.34 -9.69 -10.27
CA ASP A 329 -12.66 -9.06 -10.32
C ASP A 329 -12.76 -8.06 -11.49
N THR A 330 -11.70 -7.28 -11.70
CA THR A 330 -11.55 -6.30 -12.79
C THR A 330 -11.48 -6.99 -14.16
N THR A 331 -10.72 -8.09 -14.26
CA THR A 331 -10.58 -8.91 -15.46
C THR A 331 -11.92 -9.52 -15.86
N ARG A 332 -12.65 -10.10 -14.90
CA ARG A 332 -14.03 -10.57 -15.07
C ARG A 332 -14.94 -9.47 -15.59
N ARG A 333 -15.04 -8.33 -14.88
CA ARG A 333 -15.88 -7.18 -15.28
C ARG A 333 -15.54 -6.66 -16.67
N CYS A 334 -14.26 -6.64 -17.05
CA CYS A 334 -13.81 -6.22 -18.38
C CYS A 334 -14.33 -7.15 -19.49
N ARG A 335 -14.25 -8.48 -19.30
CA ARG A 335 -14.78 -9.48 -20.24
C ARG A 335 -16.31 -9.45 -20.29
N ASP A 336 -16.97 -9.41 -19.13
CA ASP A 336 -18.44 -9.39 -18.96
C ASP A 336 -19.12 -8.16 -19.60
N LEU A 337 -18.41 -7.03 -19.67
CA LEU A 337 -18.90 -5.77 -20.24
C LEU A 337 -18.54 -5.62 -21.73
N LYS A 338 -17.34 -6.07 -22.15
CA LYS A 338 -16.99 -6.10 -23.58
C LYS A 338 -17.98 -6.96 -24.39
N ALA A 339 -18.45 -8.07 -23.83
CA ALA A 339 -19.50 -8.91 -24.42
C ALA A 339 -20.88 -8.21 -24.57
N LYS A 340 -21.07 -7.03 -23.98
CA LYS A 340 -22.29 -6.20 -24.04
C LYS A 340 -22.07 -4.87 -24.77
N GLY A 341 -20.90 -4.68 -25.38
CA GLY A 341 -20.54 -3.42 -26.04
C GLY A 341 -20.27 -2.26 -25.08
N ILE A 342 -20.08 -2.51 -23.78
CA ILE A 342 -19.72 -1.50 -22.78
C ILE A 342 -18.23 -1.56 -22.52
N LEU A 343 -17.56 -0.41 -22.54
CA LEU A 343 -16.13 -0.31 -22.29
C LEU A 343 -15.89 -0.22 -20.78
N PHE A 344 -14.91 -0.97 -20.27
CA PHE A 344 -14.59 -1.01 -18.84
C PHE A 344 -13.11 -0.72 -18.59
N VAL A 345 -12.83 0.06 -17.55
CA VAL A 345 -11.47 0.40 -17.10
C VAL A 345 -11.39 0.17 -15.59
N GLY A 346 -10.42 -0.61 -15.13
CA GLY A 346 -9.97 -0.61 -13.74
C GLY A 346 -8.80 0.35 -13.58
N SER A 347 -8.96 1.40 -12.76
CA SER A 347 -7.95 2.43 -12.58
C SER A 347 -7.54 2.56 -11.12
N GLY A 348 -6.30 2.19 -10.82
CA GLY A 348 -5.73 2.51 -9.53
C GLY A 348 -5.64 4.01 -9.28
N VAL A 349 -6.23 4.49 -8.18
CA VAL A 349 -6.08 5.89 -7.71
C VAL A 349 -5.18 5.90 -6.47
N SER A 350 -4.08 6.67 -6.46
CA SER A 350 -3.16 6.76 -5.32
C SER A 350 -2.79 8.21 -4.98
N GLY A 351 -2.53 8.48 -3.70
CA GLY A 351 -2.14 9.80 -3.18
C GLY A 351 -2.87 10.31 -1.94
N GLY A 352 -3.87 9.56 -1.45
CA GLY A 352 -4.69 10.00 -0.31
C GLY A 352 -5.58 11.20 -0.66
N GLU A 353 -6.00 11.93 0.37
CA GLU A 353 -7.03 12.98 0.25
C GLU A 353 -6.49 14.22 -0.49
N ASP A 354 -5.30 14.70 -0.12
CA ASP A 354 -4.61 15.80 -0.82
C ASP A 354 -4.23 15.41 -2.26
N GLY A 355 -3.72 14.18 -2.44
CA GLY A 355 -3.41 13.65 -3.76
C GLY A 355 -4.65 13.65 -4.66
N ALA A 356 -5.79 13.14 -4.20
CA ALA A 356 -7.04 13.20 -4.96
C ALA A 356 -7.44 14.64 -5.32
N ARG A 357 -7.19 15.62 -4.43
CA ARG A 357 -7.61 17.02 -4.60
C ARG A 357 -6.75 17.83 -5.59
N TYR A 358 -5.45 17.57 -5.64
CA TYR A 358 -4.50 18.41 -6.39
C TYR A 358 -3.69 17.67 -7.47
N GLY A 359 -3.68 16.34 -7.44
CA GLY A 359 -2.91 15.53 -8.40
C GLY A 359 -2.70 14.10 -7.92
N PRO A 360 -3.60 13.15 -8.22
CA PRO A 360 -3.38 11.75 -7.88
C PRO A 360 -2.42 11.10 -8.89
N SER A 361 -1.86 9.97 -8.49
CA SER A 361 -1.38 8.97 -9.44
C SER A 361 -2.58 8.15 -9.93
N LEU A 362 -2.72 7.98 -11.24
CA LEU A 362 -3.81 7.25 -11.88
C LEU A 362 -3.25 6.14 -12.77
N MET A 363 -3.74 4.91 -12.58
CA MET A 363 -3.19 3.69 -13.18
C MET A 363 -4.28 2.95 -13.98
N PRO A 364 -4.78 3.49 -15.11
CA PRO A 364 -5.85 2.89 -15.90
C PRO A 364 -5.41 1.68 -16.74
N GLY A 365 -6.14 0.58 -16.64
CA GLY A 365 -6.09 -0.55 -17.57
C GLY A 365 -7.48 -1.17 -17.77
N GLY A 366 -7.67 -2.02 -18.77
CA GLY A 366 -9.01 -2.56 -19.13
C GLY A 366 -9.20 -2.73 -20.62
N ASN A 367 -10.34 -2.28 -21.16
CA ASN A 367 -10.53 -2.18 -22.61
C ASN A 367 -9.88 -0.89 -23.14
N LYS A 368 -8.80 -1.05 -23.91
CA LYS A 368 -7.99 0.04 -24.49
C LYS A 368 -8.76 1.00 -25.40
N GLU A 369 -9.89 0.55 -25.97
CA GLU A 369 -10.83 1.39 -26.74
C GLU A 369 -11.35 2.59 -25.91
N ALA A 370 -11.42 2.47 -24.58
CA ALA A 370 -11.83 3.57 -23.69
C ALA A 370 -10.78 4.68 -23.55
N TRP A 371 -9.50 4.38 -23.77
CA TRP A 371 -8.39 5.28 -23.39
C TRP A 371 -8.49 6.67 -24.04
N PRO A 372 -8.71 6.83 -25.36
CA PRO A 372 -8.81 8.16 -25.98
C PRO A 372 -9.90 9.06 -25.38
N HIS A 373 -11.01 8.47 -24.92
CA HIS A 373 -12.16 9.19 -24.38
C HIS A 373 -11.97 9.67 -22.93
N ILE A 374 -11.09 9.03 -22.16
CA ILE A 374 -10.78 9.40 -20.76
C ILE A 374 -9.42 10.08 -20.59
N LYS A 375 -8.48 9.89 -21.53
CA LYS A 375 -7.08 10.35 -21.45
C LYS A 375 -6.96 11.84 -21.10
N ALA A 376 -7.76 12.70 -21.74
CA ALA A 376 -7.71 14.15 -21.48
C ALA A 376 -8.09 14.51 -20.04
N ILE A 377 -9.10 13.85 -19.46
CA ILE A 377 -9.51 14.05 -18.07
C ILE A 377 -8.44 13.48 -17.13
N PHE A 378 -8.02 12.24 -17.37
CA PHE A 378 -7.12 11.49 -16.48
C PHE A 378 -5.70 12.08 -16.45
N GLN A 379 -5.11 12.41 -17.60
CA GLN A 379 -3.81 13.09 -17.65
C GLN A 379 -3.92 14.58 -17.27
N GLY A 380 -5.09 15.18 -17.46
CA GLY A 380 -5.41 16.52 -16.96
C GLY A 380 -5.27 16.60 -15.45
N ILE A 381 -6.06 15.82 -14.70
CA ILE A 381 -6.13 15.89 -13.24
C ILE A 381 -4.97 15.22 -12.48
N ALA A 382 -4.24 14.29 -13.11
CA ALA A 382 -3.15 13.58 -12.45
C ALA A 382 -1.99 14.50 -12.05
N ALA A 383 -1.21 14.12 -11.02
CA ALA A 383 0.03 14.81 -10.68
C ALA A 383 0.95 14.95 -11.89
N LYS A 384 1.70 16.06 -11.96
CA LYS A 384 2.77 16.25 -12.94
C LYS A 384 4.13 16.07 -12.24
N VAL A 385 5.10 15.47 -12.93
CA VAL A 385 6.50 15.54 -12.50
C VAL A 385 7.11 16.89 -12.91
N GLY A 386 8.28 17.26 -12.37
CA GLY A 386 8.90 18.57 -12.63
C GLY A 386 9.25 18.87 -14.10
N THR A 387 9.31 17.84 -14.95
CA THR A 387 9.49 17.93 -16.41
C THR A 387 8.17 18.02 -17.20
N GLY A 388 7.02 17.97 -16.53
CA GLY A 388 5.69 18.23 -17.08
C GLY A 388 4.84 16.98 -17.38
N GLU A 389 5.42 15.77 -17.42
CA GLU A 389 4.66 14.57 -17.75
C GLU A 389 3.62 14.21 -16.65
N PRO A 390 2.43 13.70 -17.04
CA PRO A 390 1.43 13.22 -16.10
C PRO A 390 1.83 11.89 -15.46
N CYS A 391 1.53 11.73 -14.18
CA CYS A 391 1.63 10.48 -13.42
C CYS A 391 0.42 9.56 -13.74
N CYS A 392 0.13 9.43 -15.04
CA CYS A 392 -0.97 8.66 -15.61
C CYS A 392 -0.70 8.35 -17.08
N ASP A 393 -0.69 7.07 -17.44
CA ASP A 393 -0.77 6.60 -18.82
C ASP A 393 -1.46 5.21 -18.85
N TRP A 394 -1.73 4.67 -20.04
CA TRP A 394 -2.35 3.35 -20.17
C TRP A 394 -1.41 2.24 -19.67
N VAL A 395 -1.84 1.53 -18.62
CA VAL A 395 -1.05 0.48 -17.96
C VAL A 395 -0.96 -0.79 -18.80
N GLY A 396 -2.09 -1.21 -19.38
CA GLY A 396 -2.26 -2.52 -20.00
C GLY A 396 -3.71 -2.99 -19.99
N ASP A 397 -3.94 -4.21 -20.43
CA ASP A 397 -5.27 -4.75 -20.67
C ASP A 397 -5.93 -5.31 -19.39
N GLU A 398 -7.26 -5.46 -19.42
CA GLU A 398 -8.07 -6.15 -18.41
C GLU A 398 -7.83 -5.69 -16.95
N GLY A 399 -7.18 -6.52 -16.12
CA GLY A 399 -6.92 -6.24 -14.70
C GLY A 399 -5.65 -5.41 -14.42
N ALA A 400 -4.84 -5.10 -15.45
CA ALA A 400 -3.48 -4.58 -15.28
C ALA A 400 -3.39 -3.33 -14.40
N GLY A 401 -4.30 -2.36 -14.57
CA GLY A 401 -4.33 -1.13 -13.78
C GLY A 401 -4.51 -1.36 -12.28
N HIS A 402 -5.38 -2.28 -11.90
CA HIS A 402 -5.57 -2.68 -10.50
C HIS A 402 -4.47 -3.63 -10.00
N PHE A 403 -3.84 -4.43 -10.86
CA PHE A 403 -2.66 -5.22 -10.48
C PHE A 403 -1.47 -4.32 -10.14
N VAL A 404 -1.17 -3.33 -10.98
CA VAL A 404 -0.14 -2.32 -10.71
C VAL A 404 -0.44 -1.55 -9.41
N LYS A 405 -1.70 -1.19 -9.17
CA LYS A 405 -2.09 -0.53 -7.91
C LYS A 405 -1.98 -1.42 -6.67
N MET A 406 -2.21 -2.72 -6.81
CA MET A 406 -1.95 -3.70 -5.76
C MET A 406 -0.46 -3.74 -5.43
N VAL A 407 0.42 -3.90 -6.43
CA VAL A 407 1.88 -3.94 -6.24
C VAL A 407 2.41 -2.63 -5.65
N HIS A 408 1.91 -1.46 -6.07
CA HIS A 408 2.18 -0.17 -5.40
C HIS A 408 1.94 -0.25 -3.90
N ASN A 409 0.79 -0.79 -3.47
CA ASN A 409 0.45 -0.89 -2.04
C ASN A 409 1.31 -1.93 -1.30
N GLY A 410 1.83 -2.95 -2.01
CA GLY A 410 2.85 -3.85 -1.47
C GLY A 410 4.17 -3.13 -1.21
N ILE A 411 4.66 -2.37 -2.19
CA ILE A 411 5.89 -1.56 -2.09
C ILE A 411 5.75 -0.50 -0.99
N GLU A 412 4.59 0.16 -0.88
CA GLU A 412 4.25 1.08 0.22
C GLU A 412 4.41 0.42 1.60
N TYR A 413 3.99 -0.85 1.75
CA TYR A 413 4.14 -1.57 3.02
C TYR A 413 5.62 -1.88 3.30
N GLY A 414 6.39 -2.24 2.27
CA GLY A 414 7.84 -2.45 2.34
C GLY A 414 8.59 -1.20 2.78
N ASP A 415 8.43 -0.08 2.07
CA ASP A 415 9.06 1.20 2.37
C ASP A 415 8.77 1.67 3.80
N MET A 416 7.51 1.61 4.23
CA MET A 416 7.12 1.96 5.61
C MET A 416 7.87 1.09 6.64
N GLN A 417 7.93 -0.23 6.42
CA GLN A 417 8.57 -1.15 7.36
C GLN A 417 10.10 -0.96 7.40
N LEU A 418 10.74 -0.71 6.25
CA LEU A 418 12.17 -0.37 6.17
C LEU A 418 12.51 0.91 6.96
N ILE A 419 11.66 1.94 6.87
CA ILE A 419 11.80 3.18 7.63
C ILE A 419 11.62 2.92 9.14
N CYS A 420 10.66 2.08 9.53
CA CYS A 420 10.50 1.65 10.93
C CYS A 420 11.72 0.89 11.46
N GLU A 421 12.37 0.05 10.65
CA GLU A 421 13.60 -0.67 11.03
C GLU A 421 14.79 0.29 11.23
N ALA A 422 14.95 1.28 10.34
CA ALA A 422 15.94 2.34 10.50
C ALA A 422 15.72 3.15 11.80
N TYR A 423 14.48 3.57 12.08
CA TYR A 423 14.09 4.23 13.33
C TYR A 423 14.38 3.37 14.57
N HIS A 424 14.11 2.06 14.51
CA HIS A 424 14.33 1.15 15.64
C HIS A 424 15.83 1.05 16.00
N LEU A 425 16.71 1.00 14.99
CA LEU A 425 18.16 1.01 15.17
C LEU A 425 18.66 2.36 15.73
N MET A 426 18.19 3.49 15.22
CA MET A 426 18.52 4.81 15.80
C MET A 426 18.13 4.90 17.28
N LYS A 427 16.91 4.46 17.61
CA LYS A 427 16.36 4.56 18.97
C LYS A 427 17.08 3.65 19.96
N ASP A 428 17.24 2.36 19.65
CA ASP A 428 17.67 1.36 20.63
C ASP A 428 19.12 0.87 20.49
N VAL A 429 19.81 1.14 19.37
CA VAL A 429 21.27 0.92 19.24
C VAL A 429 22.02 2.23 19.47
N LEU A 430 21.64 3.31 18.79
CA LEU A 430 22.31 4.61 18.94
C LEU A 430 21.80 5.44 20.12
N GLY A 431 20.66 5.09 20.73
CA GLY A 431 20.10 5.83 21.85
C GLY A 431 19.73 7.27 21.47
N MET A 432 19.25 7.48 20.25
CA MET A 432 18.93 8.81 19.72
C MET A 432 17.56 9.31 20.19
N GLU A 433 17.48 10.59 20.50
CA GLU A 433 16.23 11.26 20.83
C GLU A 433 15.37 11.56 19.60
N HIS A 434 14.07 11.76 19.81
CA HIS A 434 13.10 11.94 18.71
C HIS A 434 13.45 13.12 17.78
N LYS A 435 14.00 14.20 18.36
CA LYS A 435 14.52 15.36 17.61
C LYS A 435 15.74 15.01 16.77
N GLU A 436 16.71 14.28 17.31
CA GLU A 436 17.93 13.86 16.60
C GLU A 436 17.60 12.89 15.45
N MET A 437 16.67 11.95 15.68
CA MET A 437 16.17 11.06 14.63
C MET A 437 15.44 11.84 13.54
N ALA A 438 14.65 12.85 13.90
CA ALA A 438 13.98 13.69 12.93
C ALA A 438 14.95 14.52 12.08
N GLU A 439 16.03 15.03 12.68
CA GLU A 439 17.11 15.74 11.99
C GLU A 439 17.85 14.78 11.03
N ALA A 440 18.13 13.55 11.46
CA ALA A 440 18.71 12.52 10.60
C ALA A 440 17.81 12.20 9.38
N PHE A 441 16.50 12.01 9.56
CA PHE A 441 15.58 11.78 8.44
C PHE A 441 15.43 13.00 7.52
N GLU A 442 15.53 14.24 8.04
CA GLU A 442 15.55 15.46 7.21
C GLU A 442 16.83 15.54 6.35
N GLU A 443 18.00 15.21 6.90
CA GLU A 443 19.23 15.10 6.10
C GLU A 443 19.15 13.96 5.08
N TRP A 444 18.57 12.81 5.44
CA TRP A 444 18.37 11.70 4.49
C TRP A 444 17.46 12.08 3.33
N ASN A 445 16.46 12.95 3.54
CA ASN A 445 15.61 13.46 2.45
C ASN A 445 16.34 14.38 1.46
N LYS A 446 17.61 14.74 1.73
CA LYS A 446 18.50 15.48 0.83
C LYS A 446 19.46 14.56 0.06
N THR A 447 19.30 13.24 0.20
CA THR A 447 20.12 12.18 -0.42
C THR A 447 19.31 11.35 -1.44
N GLU A 448 19.80 10.20 -1.87
CA GLU A 448 19.10 9.28 -2.78
C GLU A 448 17.78 8.71 -2.19
N LEU A 449 17.52 8.97 -0.90
CA LEU A 449 16.29 8.62 -0.17
C LEU A 449 15.19 9.70 -0.25
N ASP A 450 15.39 10.82 -0.96
CA ASP A 450 14.37 11.86 -1.18
C ASP A 450 13.03 11.26 -1.60
N SER A 451 12.07 11.29 -0.66
CA SER A 451 10.76 10.65 -0.77
C SER A 451 9.78 11.14 0.28
N PHE A 452 8.50 11.18 -0.09
CA PHE A 452 7.42 11.62 0.80
C PHE A 452 7.34 10.85 2.13
N LEU A 453 7.66 9.55 2.11
CA LEU A 453 7.65 8.74 3.33
C LEU A 453 8.77 9.13 4.32
N ILE A 454 9.92 9.63 3.83
CA ILE A 454 11.01 10.13 4.68
C ILE A 454 10.66 11.53 5.21
N GLU A 455 10.15 12.42 4.34
CA GLU A 455 9.65 13.76 4.66
C GLU A 455 8.62 13.74 5.82
N ILE A 456 7.56 12.91 5.71
CA ILE A 456 6.57 12.79 6.77
C ILE A 456 7.11 12.08 8.02
N THR A 457 8.11 11.20 7.89
CA THR A 457 8.74 10.57 9.07
C THR A 457 9.50 11.59 9.90
N ALA A 458 10.29 12.47 9.26
CA ALA A 458 10.94 13.60 9.93
C ALA A 458 9.93 14.54 10.60
N SER A 459 8.77 14.75 9.98
CA SER A 459 7.67 15.58 10.52
C SER A 459 6.98 14.92 11.73
N ILE A 460 6.65 13.63 11.63
CA ILE A 460 6.01 12.83 12.70
C ILE A 460 6.91 12.74 13.93
N LEU A 461 8.22 12.59 13.75
CA LEU A 461 9.18 12.53 14.85
C LEU A 461 9.31 13.85 15.63
N ARG A 462 9.07 15.00 14.99
CA ARG A 462 9.06 16.33 15.65
C ARG A 462 7.72 16.67 16.30
N PHE A 463 6.64 15.98 15.93
CA PHE A 463 5.29 16.39 16.31
C PHE A 463 5.06 16.27 17.82
N GLN A 464 4.82 17.41 18.47
CA GLN A 464 4.46 17.52 19.89
C GLN A 464 2.94 17.51 20.07
N ASP A 465 2.49 16.76 21.06
CA ASP A 465 1.12 16.74 21.55
C ASP A 465 0.87 17.94 22.50
N THR A 466 -0.38 18.13 22.90
CA THR A 466 -0.91 19.18 23.79
C THR A 466 -0.32 19.23 25.21
N ASP A 467 0.63 18.35 25.55
CA ASP A 467 1.40 18.34 26.81
C ASP A 467 2.92 18.60 26.59
N ASP A 468 3.26 19.18 25.44
CA ASP A 468 4.62 19.49 24.93
C ASP A 468 5.54 18.27 24.72
N LYS A 469 5.01 17.03 24.82
CA LYS A 469 5.77 15.80 24.55
C LYS A 469 5.50 15.27 23.14
N HIS A 470 6.50 14.63 22.54
CA HIS A 470 6.35 13.96 21.24
C HIS A 470 5.15 13.00 21.25
N LEU A 471 4.33 13.04 20.20
CA LEU A 471 3.12 12.22 20.09
C LEU A 471 3.42 10.76 19.76
N LEU A 472 4.43 10.49 18.92
CA LEU A 472 4.75 9.14 18.42
C LEU A 472 4.91 8.09 19.54
N PRO A 473 5.65 8.33 20.65
CA PRO A 473 5.72 7.40 21.79
C PRO A 473 4.38 7.01 22.45
N LYS A 474 3.31 7.77 22.21
CA LYS A 474 1.97 7.54 22.77
C LYS A 474 1.08 6.68 21.88
N ILE A 475 1.46 6.48 20.61
CA ILE A 475 0.67 5.74 19.62
C ILE A 475 0.81 4.23 19.87
N ARG A 476 -0.32 3.50 19.89
CA ARG A 476 -0.31 2.03 20.06
C ARG A 476 0.35 1.37 18.84
N ASP A 477 1.41 0.61 19.08
CA ASP A 477 2.21 -0.17 18.11
C ASP A 477 1.44 -1.39 17.58
N SER A 478 0.33 -1.14 16.88
CA SER A 478 -0.61 -2.14 16.36
C SER A 478 -1.06 -1.70 14.96
N ALA A 479 -0.25 -2.01 13.95
CA ALA A 479 -0.40 -1.49 12.59
C ALA A 479 -1.54 -2.19 11.84
N GLY A 480 -2.61 -1.43 11.58
CA GLY A 480 -3.72 -1.88 10.74
C GLY A 480 -3.33 -2.08 9.26
N GLN A 481 -4.12 -2.89 8.56
CA GLN A 481 -4.02 -3.06 7.11
C GLN A 481 -5.41 -3.17 6.46
N LYS A 482 -5.54 -2.68 5.22
CA LYS A 482 -6.79 -2.73 4.43
C LYS A 482 -6.83 -3.90 3.43
N GLY A 483 -5.96 -4.90 3.61
CA GLY A 483 -5.89 -6.13 2.81
C GLY A 483 -5.03 -6.05 1.53
N THR A 484 -4.89 -4.87 0.93
CA THR A 484 -4.21 -4.71 -0.37
C THR A 484 -2.72 -5.09 -0.38
N GLY A 485 -1.98 -4.83 0.70
CA GLY A 485 -0.58 -5.30 0.83
C GLY A 485 -0.49 -6.83 0.86
N LYS A 486 -1.39 -7.49 1.61
CA LYS A 486 -1.50 -8.96 1.66
C LYS A 486 -1.77 -9.58 0.30
N TRP A 487 -2.58 -8.94 -0.56
CA TRP A 487 -2.81 -9.44 -1.93
C TRP A 487 -1.55 -9.44 -2.80
N THR A 488 -0.59 -8.54 -2.58
CA THR A 488 0.71 -8.57 -3.28
C THR A 488 1.52 -9.79 -2.87
N ALA A 489 1.62 -10.04 -1.56
CA ALA A 489 2.33 -11.22 -1.03
C ALA A 489 1.65 -12.54 -1.43
N ILE A 490 0.32 -12.59 -1.50
CA ILE A 490 -0.43 -13.75 -2.02
C ILE A 490 -0.16 -13.95 -3.51
N SER A 491 -0.26 -12.90 -4.34
CA SER A 491 0.01 -13.00 -5.77
C SER A 491 1.46 -13.44 -6.06
N ALA A 492 2.41 -13.01 -5.23
CA ALA A 492 3.80 -13.48 -5.31
C ALA A 492 3.91 -15.00 -5.07
N LEU A 493 3.21 -15.54 -4.07
CA LEU A 493 3.16 -16.98 -3.80
C LEU A 493 2.42 -17.75 -4.92
N GLU A 494 1.30 -17.22 -5.41
CA GLU A 494 0.50 -17.82 -6.48
C GLU A 494 1.27 -17.92 -7.81
N TYR A 495 2.15 -16.97 -8.12
CA TYR A 495 2.95 -16.95 -9.35
C TYR A 495 4.44 -17.33 -9.13
N GLY A 496 4.78 -17.93 -7.99
CA GLY A 496 6.14 -18.42 -7.71
C GLY A 496 7.24 -17.35 -7.63
N VAL A 497 6.90 -16.07 -7.43
CA VAL A 497 7.84 -14.94 -7.44
C VAL A 497 8.38 -14.68 -6.02
N PRO A 498 9.70 -14.60 -5.81
CA PRO A 498 10.32 -14.38 -4.50
C PRO A 498 10.22 -12.91 -4.01
N VAL A 499 9.01 -12.42 -3.76
CA VAL A 499 8.74 -11.06 -3.25
C VAL A 499 8.81 -11.00 -1.72
N THR A 500 9.96 -11.40 -1.18
CA THR A 500 10.13 -11.70 0.24
C THR A 500 9.93 -10.50 1.16
N LEU A 501 10.38 -9.30 0.75
CA LEU A 501 10.31 -8.10 1.59
C LEU A 501 8.87 -7.62 1.81
N ILE A 502 8.04 -7.66 0.78
CA ILE A 502 6.62 -7.29 0.90
C ILE A 502 5.86 -8.33 1.74
N GLY A 503 6.25 -9.61 1.67
CA GLY A 503 5.77 -10.66 2.57
C GLY A 503 6.09 -10.35 4.04
N GLU A 504 7.36 -10.09 4.35
CA GLU A 504 7.81 -9.72 5.69
C GLU A 504 7.16 -8.43 6.20
N ALA A 505 7.00 -7.41 5.37
CA ALA A 505 6.29 -6.18 5.74
C ALA A 505 4.80 -6.41 6.07
N VAL A 506 4.14 -7.41 5.46
CA VAL A 506 2.78 -7.83 5.84
C VAL A 506 2.81 -8.62 7.16
N PHE A 507 3.77 -9.53 7.35
CA PHE A 507 3.90 -10.30 8.60
C PHE A 507 4.29 -9.42 9.81
N ALA A 508 5.12 -8.39 9.63
CA ALA A 508 5.45 -7.40 10.65
C ALA A 508 4.20 -6.66 11.18
N ARG A 509 3.25 -6.32 10.30
CA ARG A 509 1.95 -5.74 10.71
C ARG A 509 1.12 -6.74 11.51
N CYS A 510 1.09 -8.01 11.09
CA CYS A 510 0.43 -9.08 11.85
C CYS A 510 1.05 -9.25 13.25
N LEU A 511 2.38 -9.32 13.34
CA LEU A 511 3.13 -9.39 14.62
C LEU A 511 2.86 -8.18 15.53
N SER A 512 2.79 -6.97 14.96
CA SER A 512 2.43 -5.77 15.72
C SER A 512 1.01 -5.87 16.30
N SER A 513 0.09 -6.53 15.60
CA SER A 513 -1.30 -6.71 16.05
C SER A 513 -1.42 -7.63 17.26
N LEU A 514 -0.47 -8.57 17.46
CA LEU A 514 -0.36 -9.43 18.64
C LEU A 514 0.17 -8.67 19.89
N LYS A 515 -0.27 -7.44 20.12
CA LYS A 515 0.31 -6.52 21.12
C LYS A 515 0.32 -7.11 22.53
N ASP A 516 -0.80 -7.70 22.94
CA ASP A 516 -1.01 -8.13 24.32
C ASP A 516 -0.34 -9.49 24.60
N GLU A 517 -0.05 -10.26 23.54
CA GLU A 517 0.82 -11.43 23.55
C GLU A 517 2.31 -11.03 23.62
N ARG A 518 2.72 -10.01 22.83
CA ARG A 518 4.08 -9.45 22.91
C ARG A 518 4.42 -8.86 24.29
N ILE A 519 3.44 -8.30 25.00
CA ILE A 519 3.60 -7.87 26.42
C ILE A 519 3.87 -9.06 27.35
N GLN A 520 3.21 -10.20 27.14
CA GLN A 520 3.45 -11.40 27.95
C GLN A 520 4.77 -12.09 27.59
N ALA A 521 5.14 -12.07 26.30
CA ALA A 521 6.39 -12.64 25.81
C ALA A 521 7.61 -11.87 26.33
N SER A 522 7.59 -10.53 26.36
CA SER A 522 8.72 -9.72 26.83
C SER A 522 9.04 -9.85 28.33
N GLN A 523 8.12 -10.41 29.12
CA GLN A 523 8.34 -10.75 30.54
C GLN A 523 9.01 -12.12 30.73
N LYS A 524 9.08 -12.96 29.69
CA LYS A 524 9.49 -14.38 29.77
C LYS A 524 10.68 -14.70 28.87
N LEU A 525 10.68 -14.17 27.64
CA LEU A 525 11.73 -14.37 26.64
C LEU A 525 12.84 -13.35 26.86
N LYS A 526 14.08 -13.82 26.94
CA LYS A 526 15.26 -12.96 27.07
C LYS A 526 15.88 -12.73 25.68
N GLY A 527 16.15 -11.47 25.36
CA GLY A 527 17.03 -11.10 24.25
C GLY A 527 18.52 -11.28 24.62
N PRO A 528 19.45 -10.86 23.74
CA PRO A 528 20.87 -10.79 24.08
C PRO A 528 21.10 -9.81 25.24
N GLN A 529 22.28 -9.91 25.87
CA GLN A 529 22.69 -8.94 26.88
C GLN A 529 22.79 -7.54 26.25
N LYS A 530 22.20 -6.54 26.89
CA LYS A 530 22.30 -5.14 26.44
C LYS A 530 23.73 -4.63 26.61
N VAL A 531 24.51 -4.71 25.55
CA VAL A 531 25.78 -4.00 25.39
C VAL A 531 25.48 -2.62 24.83
N GLN A 532 26.09 -1.57 25.39
CA GLN A 532 25.97 -0.22 24.86
C GLN A 532 26.77 -0.11 23.56
N PHE A 533 26.28 0.64 22.56
CA PHE A 533 27.03 0.82 21.31
C PHE A 533 28.27 1.69 21.53
N GLU A 534 29.45 1.10 21.41
CA GLU A 534 30.76 1.77 21.63
C GLU A 534 31.40 2.33 20.33
N GLY A 535 30.76 2.14 19.17
CA GLY A 535 31.25 2.65 17.89
C GLY A 535 30.94 4.13 17.63
N ASP A 536 31.46 4.68 16.53
CA ASP A 536 31.06 6.02 16.07
C ASP A 536 29.59 6.03 15.63
N LYS A 537 28.77 6.81 16.35
CA LYS A 537 27.35 7.00 16.02
C LYS A 537 27.15 7.55 14.60
N LYS A 538 28.03 8.42 14.09
CA LYS A 538 27.86 9.04 12.77
C LYS A 538 28.07 8.03 11.64
N SER A 539 29.15 7.25 11.71
CA SER A 539 29.42 6.16 10.77
C SER A 539 28.30 5.11 10.79
N PHE A 540 27.81 4.72 11.97
CA PHE A 540 26.70 3.75 12.03
C PHE A 540 25.36 4.34 11.56
N LEU A 541 25.11 5.64 11.71
CA LEU A 541 23.95 6.30 11.13
C LEU A 541 23.97 6.27 9.59
N GLU A 542 25.13 6.50 8.97
CA GLU A 542 25.31 6.30 7.52
C GLU A 542 25.18 4.82 7.13
N ASP A 543 25.62 3.89 7.98
CA ASP A 543 25.42 2.46 7.73
C ASP A 543 23.93 2.07 7.70
N ILE A 544 23.11 2.62 8.61
CA ILE A 544 21.65 2.43 8.60
C ILE A 544 21.05 3.08 7.33
N ARG A 545 21.50 4.28 6.93
CA ARG A 545 21.02 4.95 5.71
C ARG A 545 21.25 4.10 4.46
N LYS A 546 22.45 3.54 4.32
CA LYS A 546 22.82 2.65 3.22
C LYS A 546 22.11 1.30 3.27
N ALA A 547 21.89 0.74 4.47
CA ALA A 547 21.08 -0.46 4.67
C ALA A 547 19.62 -0.28 4.19
N LEU A 548 19.02 0.86 4.56
CA LEU A 548 17.70 1.29 4.11
C LEU A 548 17.65 1.44 2.57
N TYR A 549 18.63 2.14 1.99
CA TYR A 549 18.67 2.35 0.54
C TYR A 549 18.85 1.06 -0.26
N ALA A 550 19.81 0.19 0.12
CA ALA A 550 20.01 -1.10 -0.52
C ALA A 550 18.77 -2.01 -0.40
N SER A 551 18.17 -2.09 0.79
CA SER A 551 16.96 -2.90 1.01
C SER A 551 15.76 -2.38 0.22
N LYS A 552 15.63 -1.06 0.03
CA LYS A 552 14.64 -0.44 -0.86
C LYS A 552 14.86 -0.83 -2.32
N ILE A 553 16.10 -0.86 -2.80
CA ILE A 553 16.41 -1.37 -4.15
C ILE A 553 15.93 -2.81 -4.32
N ILE A 554 16.13 -3.69 -3.32
CA ILE A 554 15.62 -5.07 -3.37
C ILE A 554 14.08 -5.11 -3.42
N SER A 555 13.39 -4.33 -2.57
CA SER A 555 11.92 -4.25 -2.54
C SER A 555 11.33 -3.94 -3.93
N TYR A 556 11.88 -2.94 -4.60
CA TYR A 556 11.42 -2.56 -5.94
C TYR A 556 11.84 -3.57 -7.01
N ALA A 557 13.05 -4.14 -6.94
CA ALA A 557 13.46 -5.22 -7.84
C ALA A 557 12.49 -6.41 -7.79
N GLN A 558 12.13 -6.86 -6.58
CA GLN A 558 11.12 -7.90 -6.35
C GLN A 558 9.73 -7.49 -6.87
N GLY A 559 9.31 -6.24 -6.64
CA GLY A 559 8.03 -5.70 -7.14
C GLY A 559 7.95 -5.70 -8.68
N PHE A 560 9.00 -5.30 -9.38
CA PHE A 560 9.05 -5.34 -10.85
C PHE A 560 9.19 -6.77 -11.40
N MET A 561 9.84 -7.70 -10.69
CA MET A 561 9.78 -9.13 -11.03
C MET A 561 8.34 -9.67 -11.01
N LEU A 562 7.52 -9.26 -10.05
CA LEU A 562 6.11 -9.67 -9.96
C LEU A 562 5.26 -9.07 -11.08
N LEU A 563 5.50 -7.81 -11.45
CA LEU A 563 4.87 -7.20 -12.63
C LEU A 563 5.22 -7.96 -13.92
N ARG A 564 6.48 -8.37 -14.08
CA ARG A 564 6.95 -9.15 -15.23
C ARG A 564 6.35 -10.57 -15.28
N GLN A 565 6.19 -11.23 -14.13
CA GLN A 565 5.52 -12.54 -14.11
C GLN A 565 4.04 -12.39 -14.48
N ALA A 566 3.30 -11.45 -13.87
CA ALA A 566 1.91 -11.22 -14.21
C ALA A 566 1.69 -10.82 -15.69
N ALA A 567 2.62 -10.05 -16.28
CA ALA A 567 2.63 -9.77 -17.72
C ALA A 567 2.75 -11.06 -18.56
N THR A 568 3.52 -12.05 -18.08
CA THR A 568 3.69 -13.36 -18.73
C THR A 568 2.44 -14.23 -18.58
N GLU A 569 1.91 -14.38 -17.35
CA GLU A 569 0.72 -15.20 -17.05
C GLU A 569 -0.53 -14.73 -17.81
N PHE A 570 -0.71 -13.42 -17.96
CA PHE A 570 -1.92 -12.83 -18.57
C PHE A 570 -1.71 -12.30 -19.99
N GLY A 571 -0.50 -12.42 -20.55
CA GLY A 571 -0.17 -11.86 -21.88
C GLY A 571 -0.27 -10.33 -21.97
N TRP A 572 -0.18 -9.61 -20.84
CA TRP A 572 -0.29 -8.16 -20.81
C TRP A 572 1.01 -7.47 -21.27
N THR A 573 0.91 -6.52 -22.20
CA THR A 573 2.03 -5.65 -22.57
C THR A 573 2.14 -4.50 -21.57
N LEU A 574 2.94 -4.66 -20.51
CA LEU A 574 3.16 -3.63 -19.49
C LEU A 574 4.34 -2.71 -19.82
N ASN A 575 4.14 -1.39 -19.69
CA ASN A 575 5.21 -0.39 -19.81
C ASN A 575 5.85 -0.12 -18.43
N TYR A 576 6.96 -0.78 -18.09
CA TYR A 576 7.62 -0.63 -16.79
C TYR A 576 8.14 0.78 -16.51
N GLY A 577 8.67 1.49 -17.53
CA GLY A 577 9.06 2.89 -17.41
C GLY A 577 7.85 3.81 -17.18
N GLY A 578 6.73 3.53 -17.85
CA GLY A 578 5.45 4.20 -17.63
C GLY A 578 4.89 3.97 -16.22
N ILE A 579 5.02 2.76 -15.68
CA ILE A 579 4.63 2.42 -14.29
C ILE A 579 5.52 3.18 -13.29
N ALA A 580 6.83 3.24 -13.52
CA ALA A 580 7.74 4.03 -12.70
C ALA A 580 7.42 5.54 -12.73
N LEU A 581 7.06 6.07 -13.90
CA LEU A 581 6.57 7.45 -14.05
C LEU A 581 5.24 7.67 -13.31
N MET A 582 4.27 6.77 -13.44
CA MET A 582 3.00 6.84 -12.72
C MET A 582 3.17 6.86 -11.19
N TRP A 583 4.22 6.22 -10.66
CA TRP A 583 4.54 6.25 -9.23
C TRP A 583 5.44 7.44 -8.82
N ARG A 584 6.03 8.18 -9.76
CA ARG A 584 7.00 9.26 -9.47
C ARG A 584 6.38 10.50 -8.82
N GLY A 585 5.07 10.72 -8.98
CA GLY A 585 4.33 11.83 -8.37
C GLY A 585 2.90 11.44 -7.98
N GLY A 586 2.26 12.28 -7.16
CA GLY A 586 0.89 12.09 -6.66
C GLY A 586 0.71 10.98 -5.63
N CYS A 587 1.32 9.81 -5.83
CA CYS A 587 1.18 8.65 -4.95
C CYS A 587 1.94 8.76 -3.61
N ILE A 588 1.81 7.74 -2.76
CA ILE A 588 2.47 7.68 -1.45
C ILE A 588 3.97 7.36 -1.57
N ILE A 589 4.35 6.41 -2.43
CA ILE A 589 5.75 5.98 -2.62
C ILE A 589 6.60 6.93 -3.50
N ARG A 590 6.08 8.14 -3.77
CA ARG A 590 6.71 9.14 -4.66
C ARG A 590 8.09 9.55 -4.13
N SER A 591 9.06 9.55 -5.04
CA SER A 591 10.49 9.64 -4.69
C SER A 591 11.35 9.95 -5.91
N VAL A 592 12.51 10.59 -5.72
CA VAL A 592 13.52 10.79 -6.78
C VAL A 592 14.04 9.44 -7.29
N PHE A 593 14.09 8.44 -6.40
CA PHE A 593 14.39 7.04 -6.67
C PHE A 593 13.60 6.44 -7.85
N LEU A 594 12.30 6.76 -7.97
CA LEU A 594 11.47 6.28 -9.08
C LEU A 594 11.80 6.91 -10.42
N GLY A 595 12.44 8.09 -10.42
CA GLY A 595 13.10 8.62 -11.62
C GLY A 595 14.18 7.67 -12.13
N LYS A 596 15.03 7.13 -11.24
CA LYS A 596 16.10 6.19 -11.62
C LYS A 596 15.58 4.86 -12.14
N ILE A 597 14.43 4.39 -11.66
CA ILE A 597 13.75 3.21 -12.21
C ILE A 597 13.23 3.50 -13.62
N LYS A 598 12.64 4.68 -13.87
CA LYS A 598 12.27 5.11 -15.22
C LYS A 598 13.51 5.17 -16.12
N ASP A 599 14.58 5.85 -15.69
CA ASP A 599 15.82 6.00 -16.45
C ASP A 599 16.40 4.63 -16.87
N ALA A 600 16.28 3.59 -16.03
CA ALA A 600 16.75 2.23 -16.33
C ALA A 600 15.89 1.50 -17.38
N PHE A 601 14.56 1.61 -17.31
CA PHE A 601 13.67 1.05 -18.34
C PHE A 601 13.65 1.88 -19.63
N ASP A 602 13.96 3.18 -19.58
CA ASP A 602 14.21 4.00 -20.76
C ASP A 602 15.49 3.54 -21.50
N ARG A 603 16.55 3.19 -20.75
CA ARG A 603 17.78 2.58 -21.31
C ARG A 603 17.55 1.19 -21.89
N ASN A 604 16.79 0.35 -21.18
CA ASN A 604 16.50 -1.02 -21.58
C ASN A 604 15.07 -1.45 -21.19
N PRO A 605 14.09 -1.32 -22.12
CA PRO A 605 12.72 -1.78 -21.87
C PRO A 605 12.60 -3.28 -21.62
N GLY A 606 13.58 -4.07 -22.07
CA GLY A 606 13.68 -5.53 -21.86
C GLY A 606 14.49 -5.93 -20.61
N LEU A 607 14.78 -5.01 -19.69
CA LEU A 607 15.55 -5.27 -18.47
C LEU A 607 14.86 -6.32 -17.60
N GLN A 608 15.55 -7.44 -17.35
CA GLN A 608 14.96 -8.61 -16.68
C GLN A 608 14.87 -8.47 -15.16
N ASN A 609 15.74 -7.65 -14.55
CA ASN A 609 15.73 -7.32 -13.14
C ASN A 609 16.43 -5.96 -12.94
N LEU A 610 15.91 -5.09 -12.08
CA LEU A 610 16.51 -3.79 -11.78
C LEU A 610 17.95 -3.89 -11.26
N LEU A 611 18.32 -4.97 -10.57
CA LEU A 611 19.69 -5.22 -10.08
C LEU A 611 20.74 -5.39 -11.19
N LEU A 612 20.31 -5.55 -12.45
CA LEU A 612 21.19 -5.70 -13.61
C LEU A 612 21.42 -4.39 -14.38
N ASP A 613 20.74 -3.30 -14.02
CA ASP A 613 21.07 -1.96 -14.53
C ASP A 613 22.24 -1.36 -13.73
N ASP A 614 23.17 -0.71 -14.43
CA ASP A 614 24.43 -0.24 -13.87
C ASP A 614 24.27 0.75 -12.71
N PHE A 615 23.20 1.55 -12.67
CA PHE A 615 22.95 2.46 -11.56
C PHE A 615 22.63 1.68 -10.27
N PHE A 616 21.70 0.73 -10.34
CA PHE A 616 21.29 -0.05 -9.18
C PHE A 616 22.34 -1.07 -8.74
N LYS A 617 23.04 -1.69 -9.70
CA LYS A 617 24.22 -2.54 -9.44
C LYS A 617 25.26 -1.79 -8.61
N SER A 618 25.68 -0.62 -9.11
CA SER A 618 26.67 0.23 -8.43
C SER A 618 26.16 0.76 -7.08
N ALA A 619 24.88 1.10 -6.98
CA ALA A 619 24.27 1.56 -5.73
C ALA A 619 24.30 0.49 -4.63
N VAL A 620 23.94 -0.76 -4.95
CA VAL A 620 24.00 -1.88 -3.99
C VAL A 620 25.45 -2.23 -3.62
N GLU A 621 26.35 -2.26 -4.60
CA GLU A 621 27.79 -2.50 -4.38
C GLU A 621 28.39 -1.46 -3.39
N ASN A 622 28.10 -0.17 -3.58
CA ASN A 622 28.54 0.92 -2.70
C ASN A 622 27.85 0.95 -1.32
N CYS A 623 26.83 0.11 -1.10
CA CYS A 623 26.08 0.01 0.15
C CYS A 623 26.30 -1.29 0.92
N GLN A 624 26.80 -2.37 0.29
CA GLN A 624 26.72 -3.72 0.87
C GLN A 624 27.50 -3.88 2.18
N ASP A 625 28.65 -3.23 2.36
CA ASP A 625 29.43 -3.35 3.60
C ASP A 625 28.72 -2.68 4.77
N SER A 626 28.19 -1.47 4.53
CA SER A 626 27.34 -0.72 5.46
C SER A 626 26.07 -1.50 5.83
N TRP A 627 25.42 -2.09 4.83
CA TRP A 627 24.22 -2.91 5.00
C TRP A 627 24.49 -4.17 5.83
N ARG A 628 25.59 -4.88 5.55
CA ARG A 628 26.05 -6.04 6.32
C ARG A 628 26.42 -5.65 7.75
N ARG A 629 27.04 -4.49 7.99
CA ARG A 629 27.31 -3.97 9.35
C ARG A 629 26.01 -3.65 10.10
N ALA A 630 25.09 -2.90 9.51
CA ALA A 630 23.80 -2.57 10.13
C ALA A 630 23.01 -3.83 10.52
N VAL A 631 22.90 -4.80 9.61
CA VAL A 631 22.24 -6.09 9.88
C VAL A 631 22.99 -6.90 10.95
N SER A 632 24.33 -6.97 10.90
CA SER A 632 25.12 -7.70 11.91
C SER A 632 24.96 -7.09 13.30
N THR A 633 25.08 -5.77 13.44
CA THR A 633 24.92 -5.07 14.72
C THR A 633 23.51 -5.24 15.26
N GLY A 634 22.47 -5.04 14.43
CA GLY A 634 21.08 -5.21 14.87
C GLY A 634 20.74 -6.63 15.31
N VAL A 635 21.33 -7.66 14.67
CA VAL A 635 21.22 -9.06 15.12
C VAL A 635 21.90 -9.26 16.49
N GLN A 636 23.11 -8.73 16.69
CA GLN A 636 23.83 -8.86 17.97
C GLN A 636 23.13 -8.10 19.11
N THR A 637 22.48 -6.97 18.83
CA THR A 637 21.71 -6.19 19.82
C THR A 637 20.25 -6.67 19.99
N GLY A 638 19.79 -7.62 19.17
CA GLY A 638 18.45 -8.20 19.26
C GLY A 638 17.32 -7.32 18.71
N ILE A 639 17.63 -6.40 17.79
CA ILE A 639 16.65 -5.53 17.13
C ILE A 639 16.03 -6.28 15.93
N PRO A 640 14.69 -6.44 15.87
CA PRO A 640 14.04 -7.11 14.75
C PRO A 640 14.11 -6.26 13.48
N MET A 641 14.72 -6.82 12.43
CA MET A 641 14.86 -6.19 11.11
C MET A 641 14.41 -7.15 9.96
N PRO A 642 13.15 -7.59 9.94
CA PRO A 642 12.70 -8.60 8.97
C PRO A 642 12.89 -8.13 7.51
N CYS A 643 12.68 -6.84 7.20
CA CYS A 643 12.86 -6.34 5.84
C CYS A 643 14.35 -6.15 5.45
N PHE A 644 15.23 -5.64 6.31
CA PHE A 644 16.67 -5.58 5.99
C PHE A 644 17.29 -6.98 5.84
N THR A 645 16.92 -7.92 6.72
CA THR A 645 17.48 -9.28 6.69
C THR A 645 16.98 -10.09 5.50
N THR A 646 15.69 -10.02 5.15
CA THR A 646 15.16 -10.74 3.99
C THR A 646 15.65 -10.14 2.66
N ALA A 647 15.86 -8.83 2.59
CA ALA A 647 16.46 -8.20 1.41
C ALA A 647 17.93 -8.60 1.22
N LEU A 648 18.72 -8.65 2.30
CA LEU A 648 20.12 -9.10 2.23
C LEU A 648 20.20 -10.58 1.84
N SER A 649 19.33 -11.41 2.43
CA SER A 649 19.20 -12.83 2.10
C SER A 649 18.79 -13.06 0.65
N PHE A 650 17.88 -12.24 0.12
CA PHE A 650 17.50 -12.27 -1.30
C PHE A 650 18.65 -11.82 -2.20
N TYR A 651 19.36 -10.74 -1.86
CA TYR A 651 20.49 -10.25 -2.67
C TYR A 651 21.62 -11.29 -2.73
N ASP A 652 22.01 -11.85 -1.58
CA ASP A 652 22.98 -12.94 -1.54
C ASP A 652 22.45 -14.19 -2.26
N GLY A 653 21.18 -14.55 -2.13
CA GLY A 653 20.59 -15.67 -2.87
C GLY A 653 20.60 -15.47 -4.39
N TYR A 654 20.21 -14.28 -4.87
CA TYR A 654 20.06 -13.97 -6.30
C TYR A 654 21.40 -13.88 -7.06
N ARG A 655 22.50 -13.55 -6.36
CA ARG A 655 23.84 -13.43 -6.96
C ARG A 655 24.68 -14.71 -6.95
N HIS A 656 24.19 -15.81 -6.38
CA HIS A 656 24.90 -17.11 -6.43
C HIS A 656 24.38 -17.96 -7.59
N GLU A 657 25.29 -18.39 -8.45
CA GLU A 657 25.02 -19.37 -9.52
C GLU A 657 24.53 -20.71 -8.96
N MET A 658 25.09 -21.15 -7.82
CA MET A 658 24.75 -22.40 -7.15
C MET A 658 24.19 -22.15 -5.74
N LEU A 659 22.96 -22.59 -5.53
CA LEU A 659 22.26 -22.55 -4.24
C LEU A 659 22.06 -23.97 -3.67
N PRO A 660 21.90 -24.13 -2.34
CA PRO A 660 21.67 -25.43 -1.68
C PRO A 660 20.32 -26.09 -2.02
N ALA A 661 19.56 -25.58 -2.99
CA ALA A 661 18.34 -26.19 -3.49
C ALA A 661 18.58 -27.58 -4.13
N ASN A 662 19.81 -27.88 -4.55
CA ASN A 662 20.20 -29.23 -4.96
C ASN A 662 20.00 -30.28 -3.85
N LEU A 663 20.22 -29.92 -2.57
CA LEU A 663 19.94 -30.81 -1.44
C LEU A 663 18.43 -31.00 -1.23
N ILE A 664 17.61 -29.97 -1.49
CA ILE A 664 16.14 -30.10 -1.44
C ILE A 664 15.66 -31.08 -2.51
N GLN A 665 16.21 -31.02 -3.73
CA GLN A 665 15.88 -31.98 -4.78
C GLN A 665 16.34 -33.41 -4.43
N ALA A 666 17.55 -33.58 -3.91
CA ALA A 666 18.04 -34.88 -3.44
C ALA A 666 17.17 -35.45 -2.30
N GLN A 667 16.73 -34.62 -1.35
CA GLN A 667 15.80 -35.03 -0.28
C GLN A 667 14.44 -35.47 -0.86
N ARG A 668 13.85 -34.67 -1.75
CA ARG A 668 12.57 -34.98 -2.41
C ARG A 668 12.64 -36.30 -3.19
N ASP A 669 13.74 -36.56 -3.86
CA ASP A 669 13.96 -37.82 -4.57
C ASP A 669 14.20 -39.00 -3.61
N TYR A 670 14.93 -38.78 -2.52
CA TYR A 670 15.20 -39.79 -1.48
C TYR A 670 13.92 -40.31 -0.82
N PHE A 671 13.01 -39.44 -0.37
CA PHE A 671 11.81 -39.87 0.36
C PHE A 671 10.58 -40.12 -0.52
N GLY A 672 10.51 -39.50 -1.71
CA GLY A 672 9.30 -39.47 -2.54
C GLY A 672 9.48 -39.89 -4.00
N ALA A 673 10.71 -40.27 -4.40
CA ALA A 673 11.06 -40.59 -5.78
C ALA A 673 10.65 -39.50 -6.79
N HIS A 674 10.71 -38.24 -6.35
CA HIS A 674 10.23 -37.04 -7.06
C HIS A 674 11.11 -36.58 -8.23
N THR A 675 12.21 -37.28 -8.50
CA THR A 675 13.23 -36.95 -9.51
C THR A 675 13.96 -35.62 -9.30
N TYR A 676 15.10 -35.49 -9.97
CA TYR A 676 15.89 -34.27 -10.05
C TYR A 676 16.61 -34.19 -11.41
N GLU A 677 17.13 -33.01 -11.75
CA GLU A 677 17.90 -32.76 -12.98
C GLU A 677 19.41 -32.68 -12.67
N LEU A 678 20.25 -33.00 -13.66
CA LEU A 678 21.70 -32.78 -13.57
C LEU A 678 22.07 -31.44 -14.21
N LEU A 679 23.03 -30.71 -13.62
CA LEU A 679 23.55 -29.44 -14.16
C LEU A 679 24.01 -29.54 -15.62
N ALA A 680 24.59 -30.68 -16.01
CA ALA A 680 25.05 -30.94 -17.37
C ALA A 680 23.94 -31.41 -18.34
N LYS A 681 22.71 -31.66 -17.85
CA LYS A 681 21.56 -32.12 -18.63
C LYS A 681 20.21 -31.57 -18.09
N PRO A 682 19.97 -30.25 -18.15
CA PRO A 682 18.64 -29.69 -17.88
C PRO A 682 17.57 -30.32 -18.79
N GLY A 683 16.34 -30.45 -18.27
CA GLY A 683 15.23 -31.13 -18.92
C GLY A 683 15.27 -32.67 -18.84
N GLN A 684 16.38 -33.29 -18.38
CA GLN A 684 16.42 -34.73 -18.10
C GLN A 684 16.23 -35.00 -16.60
N PHE A 685 15.01 -35.43 -16.25
CA PHE A 685 14.67 -35.91 -14.90
C PHE A 685 15.23 -37.31 -14.65
N ILE A 686 15.82 -37.51 -13.46
CA ILE A 686 16.45 -38.75 -13.01
C ILE A 686 15.96 -39.06 -11.59
N HIS A 687 15.64 -40.33 -11.33
CA HIS A 687 15.46 -40.88 -9.98
C HIS A 687 16.68 -41.73 -9.60
N THR A 688 17.16 -41.60 -8.36
CA THR A 688 18.22 -42.45 -7.79
C THR A 688 17.66 -43.35 -6.69
N ASN A 689 18.02 -44.63 -6.71
CA ASN A 689 17.72 -45.54 -5.59
C ASN A 689 18.69 -45.27 -4.42
N TRP A 690 18.43 -44.22 -3.64
CA TRP A 690 19.31 -43.75 -2.56
C TRP A 690 19.51 -44.75 -1.42
N THR A 691 18.59 -45.70 -1.23
CA THR A 691 18.60 -46.66 -0.11
C THR A 691 19.16 -48.04 -0.50
N GLY A 692 19.40 -48.29 -1.79
CA GLY A 692 19.67 -49.62 -2.35
C GLY A 692 18.45 -50.56 -2.36
N HIS A 693 17.35 -50.18 -1.72
CA HIS A 693 16.15 -51.01 -1.51
C HIS A 693 14.87 -50.39 -2.10
N GLY A 694 14.94 -49.16 -2.64
CA GLY A 694 13.87 -48.57 -3.42
C GLY A 694 13.71 -49.24 -4.79
N GLY A 695 12.49 -49.29 -5.31
CA GLY A 695 12.25 -49.70 -6.69
C GLY A 695 12.68 -48.62 -7.69
N SER A 696 12.85 -48.99 -8.96
CA SER A 696 13.20 -48.04 -10.04
C SER A 696 12.01 -47.20 -10.54
N VAL A 697 11.05 -46.87 -9.65
CA VAL A 697 9.77 -46.26 -10.00
C VAL A 697 9.70 -44.87 -9.38
N SER A 698 9.79 -43.85 -10.23
CA SER A 698 9.61 -42.44 -9.85
C SER A 698 8.14 -42.05 -9.73
N SER A 699 7.83 -41.07 -8.88
CA SER A 699 6.53 -40.39 -8.96
C SER A 699 6.43 -39.63 -10.29
N SER A 700 5.31 -39.76 -11.01
CA SER A 700 5.04 -38.93 -12.19
C SER A 700 4.94 -37.45 -11.81
N SER A 701 5.60 -36.57 -12.56
CA SER A 701 5.50 -35.11 -12.37
C SER A 701 4.06 -34.65 -12.48
N TYR A 702 3.51 -34.12 -11.40
CA TYR A 702 2.25 -33.39 -11.43
C TYR A 702 2.51 -31.99 -11.99
N ASN A 703 1.85 -31.65 -13.10
CA ASN A 703 1.67 -30.25 -13.48
C ASN A 703 0.63 -29.66 -12.52
N ALA A 704 1.07 -28.75 -11.66
CA ALA A 704 0.25 -28.03 -10.66
C ALA A 704 0.00 -26.59 -11.11
#